data_AF-A0A9J2PCW5-F1
#
_entry.id   AF-A0A9J2PCW5-F1
#
_cell.length_a   1.000
_cell.length_b   1.000
_cell.length_c   1.000
_cell.angle_alpha   90.00
_cell.angle_beta   90.00
_cell.angle_gamma   90.00
#
_symmetry.space_group_name_H-M   'P 1'
#
loop_
_entity.id
_entity.type
_entity.pdbx_description
1 polymer ?
#
loop_
_entity_poly.entity_id
_entity_poly.type
_entity_poly.pdbx_seq_one_letter_code
_entity_poly.pdbx_strand_id
1 'polypeptide(L)'
;MEIDEDSIYPDPKGPNAEKAKLGPPDRWLYCPPVVAKHFLPFKTPLCKLYDDQIEPKYRFHPRDVFTSNLKGAEPDAEIVLWIDLTKTNRYYSKKEAVPEKEAKLIASEESYALAARSGMNLRATFGELLHLLYSHADKIPYVYVKVERRGCAYKKMAMKGHGETPSEEETENFCRVVRDCLRSNPKGVIAVHCTHGFNRTGFLIAAYLATELDWAIDAAITNFAKFRHNGIYKQLYIDELFRRYGDEEDKLEAPPRPAWENGPDPSVYNPEGEEAETVLNDADEASSSETITSAGVTDMPRFMDGAVPCVTYVTDPTTRAVLQSKIREMCRYNKDGFPGSQPVSMERSPERDNLKLIAENKYMVSWKADGVRYMVLINDDDEIYAFDRDNNVFRIPSISFPHRKETRHIRDTLVDTEVIIDKVPGENGTLKQTPRMLIYDIIKYEGVNVGDCEFPTRLLCIQKELIGPRIEAMKTGRIKRESEPMSIRAKEFWGLEAVRKLFEDKFTRNVGHEIDGLIFQPVKEPYRAGRCDTVLKWKPPSHNSIDFKLQIRKVCREGELPEHIGFLYVQHESRPMGEMKATKKLLPYDNKIIECTLQNGKWVFMRERTDKSLPNSLNTARAVYNSMIHPIDKNVLVDFVEHFCVRHHDLKRPPDEKHNGSDMKHRRL
;
A
#
# COMPACT_ATOMS: atom_id res chain seq x y z
N MET A 1 -27.58 -39.02 35.14
CA MET A 1 -27.50 -37.57 34.95
C MET A 1 -28.62 -37.19 34.01
N GLU A 2 -29.66 -36.55 34.54
CA GLU A 2 -30.71 -35.93 33.73
C GLU A 2 -30.06 -34.85 32.87
N ILE A 3 -30.24 -34.94 31.56
CA ILE A 3 -29.79 -33.90 30.62
C ILE A 3 -30.85 -32.80 30.73
N ASP A 4 -30.49 -31.68 31.35
CA ASP A 4 -31.30 -30.46 31.31
C ASP A 4 -31.37 -29.98 29.86
N GLU A 5 -32.47 -30.27 29.17
CA GLU A 5 -32.67 -29.94 27.75
C GLU A 5 -32.70 -28.42 27.49
N ASP A 6 -32.97 -27.62 28.53
CA ASP A 6 -32.99 -26.15 28.47
C ASP A 6 -31.62 -25.52 28.76
N SER A 7 -30.63 -26.32 29.20
CA SER A 7 -29.25 -25.84 29.35
C SER A 7 -28.67 -25.43 28.00
N ILE A 8 -27.95 -24.30 27.95
CA ILE A 8 -27.15 -23.89 26.77
C ILE A 8 -26.00 -24.89 26.50
N TYR A 9 -25.67 -25.72 27.50
CA TYR A 9 -24.62 -26.74 27.45
C TYR A 9 -25.17 -28.17 27.68
N PRO A 10 -26.14 -28.65 26.88
CA PRO A 10 -26.75 -29.96 27.11
C PRO A 10 -25.87 -31.09 26.53
N ASP A 11 -24.90 -30.75 25.67
CA ASP A 11 -24.00 -31.71 25.03
C ASP A 11 -22.89 -32.17 25.99
N PRO A 12 -22.84 -33.44 26.40
CA PRO A 12 -21.77 -33.96 27.25
C PRO A 12 -20.38 -33.88 26.58
N LYS A 13 -20.30 -33.75 25.25
CA LYS A 13 -19.05 -33.48 24.52
C LYS A 13 -18.71 -31.98 24.47
N GLY A 14 -19.67 -31.10 24.71
CA GLY A 14 -19.54 -29.64 24.79
C GLY A 14 -18.93 -29.11 26.09
N PRO A 15 -19.03 -27.79 26.35
CA PRO A 15 -18.56 -27.18 27.61
C PRO A 15 -19.36 -27.70 28.80
N ASN A 16 -18.70 -27.95 29.92
CA ASN A 16 -19.37 -28.28 31.18
C ASN A 16 -18.45 -27.92 32.36
N ALA A 17 -19.00 -27.91 33.57
CA ALA A 17 -18.26 -27.51 34.77
C ALA A 17 -16.98 -28.35 35.00
N GLU A 18 -17.01 -29.65 34.70
CA GLU A 18 -15.83 -30.53 34.86
C GLU A 18 -14.71 -30.19 33.87
N LYS A 19 -15.04 -29.93 32.61
CA LYS A 19 -14.06 -29.55 31.58
C LYS A 19 -13.57 -28.11 31.73
N ALA A 20 -14.36 -27.24 32.36
CA ALA A 20 -13.93 -25.90 32.70
C ALA A 20 -12.86 -25.90 33.80
N LYS A 21 -12.89 -26.87 34.73
CA LYS A 21 -11.82 -27.07 35.75
C LYS A 21 -10.45 -27.40 35.15
N LEU A 22 -10.39 -27.86 33.89
CA LEU A 22 -9.12 -28.09 33.17
C LEU A 22 -8.41 -26.78 32.79
N GLY A 23 -8.93 -25.62 33.17
CA GLY A 23 -8.33 -24.34 32.85
C GLY A 23 -8.66 -23.83 31.44
N PRO A 24 -8.48 -22.53 31.18
CA PRO A 24 -8.43 -22.00 29.82
C PRO A 24 -7.32 -22.69 29.01
N PRO A 25 -7.34 -22.61 27.66
CA PRO A 25 -6.23 -23.13 26.88
C PRO A 25 -4.91 -22.50 27.31
N ASP A 26 -3.83 -23.29 27.31
CA ASP A 26 -2.49 -22.80 27.65
C ASP A 26 -2.15 -21.53 26.87
N ARG A 27 -1.67 -20.51 27.59
CA ARG A 27 -1.17 -19.24 27.00
C ARG A 27 -2.22 -18.43 26.25
N TRP A 28 -3.51 -18.62 26.57
CA TRP A 28 -4.64 -17.93 25.91
C TRP A 28 -4.90 -16.49 26.38
N LEU A 29 -4.54 -16.16 27.62
CA LEU A 29 -4.92 -14.90 28.29
C LEU A 29 -4.39 -13.64 27.59
N TYR A 30 -3.15 -13.65 27.11
CA TYR A 30 -2.48 -12.48 26.54
C TYR A 30 -2.53 -12.41 25.00
N CYS A 31 -3.35 -13.26 24.39
CA CYS A 31 -3.54 -13.33 22.95
C CYS A 31 -4.58 -12.26 22.50
N PRO A 32 -4.23 -11.29 21.63
CA PRO A 32 -5.11 -10.19 21.26
C PRO A 32 -6.24 -10.64 20.30
N PRO A 33 -7.43 -10.03 20.29
CA PRO A 33 -8.47 -10.25 19.25
C PRO A 33 -8.26 -9.30 18.05
N VAL A 34 -8.34 -9.77 16.78
CA VAL A 34 -8.13 -8.91 15.58
C VAL A 34 -9.00 -9.33 14.36
N VAL A 35 -8.99 -8.48 13.32
CA VAL A 35 -9.98 -8.18 12.26
C VAL A 35 -9.34 -8.14 10.86
N ALA A 36 -10.04 -8.57 9.79
CA ALA A 36 -9.65 -8.28 8.39
C ALA A 36 -10.82 -8.33 7.36
N LYS A 37 -10.49 -7.97 6.11
CA LYS A 37 -11.36 -7.66 4.94
C LYS A 37 -12.40 -8.72 4.54
N HIS A 38 -11.98 -9.98 4.32
CA HIS A 38 -12.87 -11.13 4.04
C HIS A 38 -12.76 -12.22 5.11
N PHE A 39 -11.69 -12.22 5.91
CA PHE A 39 -11.47 -13.17 6.98
C PHE A 39 -11.31 -12.43 8.31
N LEU A 40 -11.92 -12.95 9.36
CA LEU A 40 -11.76 -12.50 10.73
C LEU A 40 -11.01 -13.59 11.50
N PRO A 41 -9.67 -13.53 11.64
CA PRO A 41 -8.91 -14.50 12.43
C PRO A 41 -8.85 -14.12 13.92
N PHE A 42 -9.31 -15.00 14.81
CA PHE A 42 -9.36 -14.74 16.25
C PHE A 42 -8.92 -15.95 17.08
N LYS A 43 -8.70 -15.75 18.40
CA LYS A 43 -8.47 -16.84 19.36
C LYS A 43 -9.79 -17.54 19.69
N THR A 44 -9.77 -18.79 20.16
CA THR A 44 -11.03 -19.45 20.56
C THR A 44 -11.73 -18.63 21.64
N PRO A 45 -13.01 -18.25 21.51
CA PRO A 45 -13.73 -17.65 22.62
C PRO A 45 -13.97 -18.70 23.72
N LEU A 46 -14.21 -18.22 24.94
CA LEU A 46 -14.54 -19.06 26.09
C LEU A 46 -15.93 -18.72 26.59
N CYS A 47 -16.73 -19.73 26.89
CA CYS A 47 -18.04 -19.55 27.50
C CYS A 47 -17.93 -19.13 28.98
N LYS A 48 -19.04 -18.71 29.57
CA LYS A 48 -19.09 -18.14 30.92
C LYS A 48 -18.57 -19.05 32.04
N LEU A 49 -18.47 -20.36 31.78
CA LEU A 49 -17.91 -21.34 32.73
C LEU A 49 -16.43 -21.08 33.06
N TYR A 50 -15.74 -20.25 32.27
CA TYR A 50 -14.35 -19.87 32.49
C TYR A 50 -14.18 -18.50 33.17
N ASP A 51 -15.26 -17.77 33.45
CA ASP A 51 -15.21 -16.37 33.92
C ASP A 51 -14.48 -16.19 35.24
N ASP A 52 -14.65 -17.13 36.16
CA ASP A 52 -14.02 -17.10 37.49
C ASP A 52 -12.51 -17.38 37.43
N GLN A 53 -12.02 -17.86 36.28
CA GLN A 53 -10.61 -18.17 36.04
C GLN A 53 -9.90 -17.07 35.24
N ILE A 54 -10.63 -16.04 34.80
CA ILE A 54 -10.16 -15.04 33.83
C ILE A 54 -10.58 -13.65 34.31
N GLU A 55 -9.60 -12.77 34.55
CA GLU A 55 -9.88 -11.36 34.89
C GLU A 55 -10.79 -10.71 33.83
N PRO A 56 -11.77 -9.87 34.22
CA PRO A 56 -12.75 -9.29 33.31
C PRO A 56 -12.16 -8.66 32.04
N LYS A 57 -11.01 -7.98 32.14
CA LYS A 57 -10.31 -7.34 31.02
C LYS A 57 -9.78 -8.31 29.95
N TYR A 58 -9.62 -9.59 30.27
CA TYR A 58 -9.11 -10.62 29.35
C TYR A 58 -10.21 -11.56 28.83
N ARG A 59 -11.46 -11.39 29.27
CA ARG A 59 -12.59 -12.20 28.83
C ARG A 59 -12.90 -11.94 27.36
N PHE A 60 -13.24 -13.01 26.66
CA PHE A 60 -13.57 -12.98 25.24
C PHE A 60 -14.56 -14.11 24.94
N HIS A 61 -15.83 -13.75 24.87
CA HIS A 61 -16.97 -14.64 24.70
C HIS A 61 -17.39 -14.77 23.23
N PRO A 62 -18.18 -15.81 22.87
CA PRO A 62 -18.64 -15.97 21.50
C PRO A 62 -19.40 -14.77 20.94
N ARG A 63 -20.16 -14.06 21.78
CA ARG A 63 -20.90 -12.84 21.40
C ARG A 63 -19.96 -11.69 20.99
N ASP A 64 -18.76 -11.63 21.58
CA ASP A 64 -17.81 -10.54 21.34
C ASP A 64 -17.22 -10.58 19.93
N VAL A 65 -17.28 -11.75 19.27
CA VAL A 65 -16.89 -11.91 17.86
C VAL A 65 -17.76 -11.03 16.95
N PHE A 66 -19.06 -10.91 17.25
CA PHE A 66 -20.00 -10.09 16.46
C PHE A 66 -20.00 -8.62 16.84
N THR A 67 -19.42 -8.25 17.99
CA THR A 67 -19.23 -6.84 18.38
C THR A 67 -17.85 -6.31 17.99
N SER A 68 -16.99 -7.16 17.43
CA SER A 68 -15.68 -6.74 16.95
C SER A 68 -15.85 -5.88 15.70
N ASN A 69 -15.32 -4.65 15.72
CA ASN A 69 -15.38 -3.72 14.59
C ASN A 69 -14.69 -4.36 13.37
N LEU A 70 -15.43 -4.62 12.28
CA LEU A 70 -14.90 -5.15 11.01
C LEU A 70 -14.09 -4.09 10.22
N LYS A 71 -13.10 -3.47 10.87
CA LYS A 71 -12.13 -2.54 10.28
C LYS A 71 -11.50 -3.13 9.01
N GLY A 72 -11.77 -2.50 7.87
CA GLY A 72 -11.25 -2.90 6.56
C GLY A 72 -12.14 -3.84 5.75
N ALA A 73 -13.30 -4.25 6.28
CA ALA A 73 -14.37 -4.84 5.48
C ALA A 73 -15.20 -3.76 4.76
N GLU A 74 -15.98 -4.16 3.75
CA GLU A 74 -16.92 -3.26 3.05
C GLU A 74 -17.96 -2.66 4.03
N PRO A 75 -18.50 -1.46 3.76
CA PRO A 75 -19.65 -0.93 4.49
C PRO A 75 -20.81 -1.95 4.49
N ASP A 76 -21.41 -2.18 5.66
CA ASP A 76 -22.48 -3.16 5.91
C ASP A 76 -22.08 -4.64 5.79
N ALA A 77 -20.79 -4.97 5.78
CA ALA A 77 -20.34 -6.36 5.80
C ALA A 77 -20.75 -7.07 7.11
N GLU A 78 -21.27 -8.29 6.99
CA GLU A 78 -21.63 -9.15 8.13
C GLU A 78 -20.79 -10.43 8.16
N ILE A 79 -20.63 -11.01 9.34
CA ILE A 79 -20.04 -12.34 9.48
C ILE A 79 -21.06 -13.36 8.96
N VAL A 80 -20.75 -14.01 7.83
CA VAL A 80 -21.64 -14.97 7.16
C VAL A 80 -21.26 -16.42 7.42
N LEU A 81 -20.04 -16.67 7.92
CA LEU A 81 -19.57 -18.01 8.25
C LEU A 81 -18.57 -17.96 9.42
N TRP A 82 -18.72 -18.88 10.37
CA TRP A 82 -17.81 -19.15 11.47
C TRP A 82 -17.21 -20.55 11.30
N ILE A 83 -15.88 -20.62 11.19
CA ILE A 83 -15.10 -21.86 11.09
C ILE A 83 -14.30 -22.08 12.37
N ASP A 84 -14.60 -23.17 13.06
CA ASP A 84 -13.90 -23.62 14.27
C ASP A 84 -12.94 -24.76 13.96
N LEU A 85 -11.64 -24.51 14.11
CA LEU A 85 -10.55 -25.46 13.84
C LEU A 85 -10.08 -26.24 15.08
N THR A 86 -10.70 -26.02 16.24
CA THR A 86 -10.28 -26.67 17.49
C THR A 86 -10.69 -28.15 17.49
N LYS A 87 -9.83 -29.01 18.05
CA LYS A 87 -10.11 -30.46 18.16
C LYS A 87 -11.18 -30.79 19.21
N THR A 88 -11.40 -29.85 20.14
CA THR A 88 -12.28 -30.04 21.30
C THR A 88 -13.53 -29.17 21.17
N ASN A 89 -14.62 -29.57 21.83
CA ASN A 89 -15.85 -28.78 21.94
C ASN A 89 -16.00 -28.15 23.33
N ARG A 90 -14.95 -28.18 24.17
CA ARG A 90 -15.05 -27.78 25.59
C ARG A 90 -15.15 -26.27 25.82
N TYR A 91 -14.84 -25.44 24.82
CA TYR A 91 -14.63 -24.00 25.01
C TYR A 91 -15.91 -23.17 24.96
N TYR A 92 -16.82 -23.46 24.04
CA TYR A 92 -18.11 -22.79 23.90
C TYR A 92 -19.11 -23.70 23.16
N SER A 93 -20.40 -23.42 23.30
CA SER A 93 -21.46 -24.15 22.60
C SER A 93 -21.70 -23.56 21.20
N LYS A 94 -22.00 -24.40 20.21
CA LYS A 94 -22.41 -23.93 18.87
C LYS A 94 -23.60 -22.95 18.95
N LYS A 95 -24.52 -23.15 19.91
CA LYS A 95 -25.66 -22.26 20.15
C LYS A 95 -25.23 -20.84 20.57
N GLU A 96 -24.06 -20.68 21.22
CA GLU A 96 -23.53 -19.37 21.59
C GLU A 96 -22.83 -18.67 20.41
N ALA A 97 -22.21 -19.44 19.51
CA ALA A 97 -21.52 -18.91 18.33
C ALA A 97 -22.47 -18.49 17.21
N VAL A 98 -23.62 -19.17 17.09
CA VAL A 98 -24.70 -18.76 16.18
C VAL A 98 -26.01 -18.87 16.94
N PRO A 99 -26.44 -17.81 17.66
CA PRO A 99 -27.72 -17.81 18.33
C PRO A 99 -28.84 -17.91 17.28
N GLU A 100 -29.82 -18.79 17.53
CA GLU A 100 -30.99 -18.93 16.66
C GLU A 100 -31.71 -17.59 16.52
N LYS A 101 -32.13 -17.27 15.29
CA LYS A 101 -32.85 -16.07 14.82
C LYS A 101 -33.41 -15.15 15.94
N GLU A 102 -32.62 -14.23 16.46
CA GLU A 102 -33.16 -13.11 17.24
C GLU A 102 -33.48 -11.95 16.29
N ALA A 103 -34.76 -11.75 16.01
CA ALA A 103 -35.26 -10.56 15.34
C ALA A 103 -35.08 -9.35 16.28
N LYS A 104 -34.23 -8.39 15.92
CA LYS A 104 -34.25 -7.08 16.57
C LYS A 104 -35.41 -6.27 16.02
N LEU A 105 -36.34 -5.86 16.88
CA LEU A 105 -37.38 -4.89 16.54
C LEU A 105 -36.75 -3.49 16.63
N ILE A 106 -36.57 -2.80 15.49
CA ILE A 106 -36.19 -1.39 15.46
C ILE A 106 -37.41 -0.62 14.97
N ALA A 107 -37.98 0.23 15.83
CA ALA A 107 -39.12 1.07 15.48
C ALA A 107 -38.61 2.34 14.75
N SER A 108 -39.36 2.85 13.77
CA SER A 108 -39.02 4.12 13.10
C SER A 108 -39.08 5.31 14.06
N GLU A 109 -38.40 6.42 13.76
CA GLU A 109 -38.48 7.65 14.58
C GLU A 109 -39.94 8.13 14.76
N GLU A 110 -40.78 7.96 13.74
CA GLU A 110 -42.21 8.27 13.81
C GLU A 110 -42.94 7.38 14.83
N SER A 111 -42.54 6.10 14.94
CA SER A 111 -43.08 5.16 15.93
C SER A 111 -42.64 5.52 17.36
N TYR A 112 -41.38 5.95 17.53
CA TYR A 112 -40.89 6.49 18.81
C TYR A 112 -41.64 7.75 19.23
N ALA A 113 -41.91 8.66 18.29
CA ALA A 113 -42.64 9.89 18.54
C ALA A 113 -44.13 9.67 18.87
N LEU A 114 -44.74 8.60 18.37
CA LEU A 114 -46.13 8.23 18.67
C LEU A 114 -46.26 7.54 20.05
N ALA A 115 -45.32 6.66 20.38
CA ALA A 115 -45.25 6.00 21.69
C ALA A 115 -44.98 6.99 22.83
N ALA A 116 -44.09 7.98 22.61
CA ALA A 116 -43.81 9.04 23.58
C ALA A 116 -45.04 9.92 23.85
N ARG A 117 -45.84 10.23 22.82
CA ARG A 117 -47.10 11.00 22.95
C ARG A 117 -48.22 10.24 23.69
N SER A 118 -48.11 8.92 23.76
CA SER A 118 -49.06 8.05 24.47
C SER A 118 -48.62 7.72 25.90
N GLY A 119 -47.54 8.34 26.39
CA GLY A 119 -47.07 8.19 27.78
C GLY A 119 -46.30 6.90 28.09
N MET A 120 -45.80 6.18 27.07
CA MET A 120 -45.12 4.89 27.25
C MET A 120 -43.60 5.02 27.47
N ASN A 121 -43.05 4.20 28.36
CA ASN A 121 -41.61 4.15 28.68
C ASN A 121 -40.90 3.04 27.88
N LEU A 122 -39.98 3.40 26.98
CA LEU A 122 -39.41 2.50 25.96
C LEU A 122 -38.14 1.74 26.40
N ARG A 123 -38.01 1.40 27.69
CA ARG A 123 -36.95 0.51 28.22
C ARG A 123 -37.38 -0.96 28.34
N ALA A 124 -38.40 -1.38 27.58
CA ALA A 124 -38.99 -2.71 27.67
C ALA A 124 -38.24 -3.79 26.86
N THR A 125 -38.34 -5.04 27.31
CA THR A 125 -37.79 -6.24 26.65
C THR A 125 -38.64 -6.66 25.42
N PHE A 126 -38.09 -7.52 24.55
CA PHE A 126 -38.74 -7.96 23.29
C PHE A 126 -40.16 -8.54 23.49
N GLY A 127 -40.37 -9.33 24.57
CA GLY A 127 -41.67 -9.93 24.88
C GLY A 127 -42.72 -8.91 25.32
N GLU A 128 -42.30 -7.88 26.07
CA GLU A 128 -43.18 -6.81 26.54
C GLU A 128 -43.66 -5.93 25.39
N LEU A 129 -42.76 -5.58 24.45
CA LEU A 129 -43.08 -4.81 23.25
C LEU A 129 -44.04 -5.55 22.31
N LEU A 130 -43.86 -6.86 22.13
CA LEU A 130 -44.73 -7.68 21.27
C LEU A 130 -46.15 -7.78 21.85
N HIS A 131 -46.27 -8.02 23.16
CA HIS A 131 -47.56 -8.09 23.85
C HIS A 131 -48.29 -6.72 23.84
N LEU A 132 -47.54 -5.62 23.90
CA LEU A 132 -48.07 -4.25 23.83
C LEU A 132 -48.61 -3.90 22.43
N LEU A 133 -47.87 -4.28 21.38
CA LEU A 133 -48.28 -4.09 19.98
C LEU A 133 -49.55 -4.88 19.64
N TYR A 134 -49.65 -6.13 20.12
CA TYR A 134 -50.85 -6.94 19.92
C TYR A 134 -52.07 -6.42 20.68
N SER A 135 -51.88 -5.86 21.88
CA SER A 135 -52.98 -5.34 22.71
C SER A 135 -53.50 -3.95 22.28
N HIS A 136 -52.79 -3.25 21.39
CA HIS A 136 -53.13 -1.89 20.92
C HIS A 136 -53.17 -1.76 19.39
N ALA A 137 -53.27 -2.88 18.67
CA ALA A 137 -53.23 -2.94 17.21
C ALA A 137 -54.25 -2.00 16.51
N ASP A 138 -55.39 -1.74 17.16
CA ASP A 138 -56.46 -0.87 16.64
C ASP A 138 -56.10 0.62 16.63
N LYS A 139 -55.04 1.04 17.36
CA LYS A 139 -54.66 2.45 17.53
C LYS A 139 -53.34 2.82 16.85
N ILE A 140 -52.54 1.86 16.40
CA ILE A 140 -51.22 2.08 15.80
C ILE A 140 -51.16 1.35 14.44
N PRO A 141 -51.64 1.98 13.36
CA PRO A 141 -51.85 1.26 12.10
C PRO A 141 -50.58 0.94 11.30
N TYR A 142 -49.41 1.53 11.62
CA TYR A 142 -48.16 1.28 10.89
C TYR A 142 -46.93 1.31 11.80
N VAL A 143 -46.47 0.13 12.24
CA VAL A 143 -45.10 -0.06 12.73
C VAL A 143 -44.33 -0.82 11.67
N TYR A 144 -43.40 -0.14 11.01
CA TYR A 144 -42.45 -0.81 10.13
C TYR A 144 -41.43 -1.57 10.98
N VAL A 145 -41.51 -2.89 10.97
CA VAL A 145 -40.56 -3.78 11.66
C VAL A 145 -39.49 -4.19 10.66
N LYS A 146 -38.26 -3.68 10.82
CA LYS A 146 -37.10 -4.20 10.08
C LYS A 146 -36.57 -5.43 10.81
N VAL A 147 -36.80 -6.62 10.25
CA VAL A 147 -36.24 -7.88 10.77
C VAL A 147 -34.83 -8.06 10.19
N GLU A 148 -33.79 -7.80 10.99
CA GLU A 148 -32.41 -8.14 10.59
C GLU A 148 -32.11 -9.61 10.92
N ARG A 149 -31.83 -10.41 9.89
CA ARG A 149 -31.33 -11.79 10.02
C ARG A 149 -29.83 -11.73 10.30
N ARG A 150 -29.34 -12.33 11.39
CA ARG A 150 -27.92 -12.73 11.48
C ARG A 150 -27.71 -14.01 10.69
N GLY A 151 -27.35 -13.89 9.41
CA GLY A 151 -27.17 -14.99 8.46
C GLY A 151 -25.86 -15.77 8.59
N CYS A 152 -25.33 -16.00 9.80
CA CYS A 152 -24.03 -16.64 10.00
C CYS A 152 -24.14 -18.18 10.06
N ALA A 153 -23.48 -18.90 9.15
CA ALA A 153 -23.34 -20.35 9.22
C ALA A 153 -22.21 -20.75 10.19
N TYR A 154 -22.28 -21.95 10.80
CA TYR A 154 -21.20 -22.49 11.64
C TYR A 154 -20.69 -23.82 11.11
N LYS A 155 -19.36 -23.94 10.96
CA LYS A 155 -18.67 -25.16 10.52
C LYS A 155 -17.55 -25.52 11.48
N LYS A 156 -17.63 -26.72 12.06
CA LYS A 156 -16.53 -27.35 12.81
C LYS A 156 -15.64 -28.13 11.84
N MET A 157 -14.35 -27.85 11.83
CA MET A 157 -13.33 -28.57 11.06
C MET A 157 -12.20 -28.97 12.02
N ALA A 158 -12.43 -30.03 12.78
CA ALA A 158 -11.52 -30.44 13.84
C ALA A 158 -10.15 -30.87 13.28
N MET A 159 -9.11 -30.08 13.52
CA MET A 159 -7.75 -30.37 13.08
C MET A 159 -7.02 -31.25 14.11
N LYS A 160 -6.12 -32.13 13.65
CA LYS A 160 -5.20 -32.87 14.54
C LYS A 160 -4.33 -31.89 15.37
N GLY A 161 -3.91 -32.35 16.55
CA GLY A 161 -3.18 -31.53 17.52
C GLY A 161 -1.67 -31.76 17.48
N HIS A 162 -0.91 -30.69 17.77
CA HIS A 162 0.55 -30.64 18.01
C HIS A 162 1.46 -31.14 16.88
N GLY A 163 2.25 -30.22 16.32
CA GLY A 163 3.41 -30.55 15.48
C GLY A 163 3.10 -30.86 14.01
N GLU A 164 1.83 -30.88 13.61
CA GLU A 164 1.45 -31.16 12.22
C GLU A 164 0.76 -29.96 11.57
N THR A 165 0.97 -29.81 10.26
CA THR A 165 0.32 -28.83 9.39
C THR A 165 -1.00 -29.40 8.86
N PRO A 166 -1.98 -28.57 8.45
CA PRO A 166 -3.20 -29.06 7.80
C PRO A 166 -2.86 -29.89 6.57
N SER A 167 -3.51 -31.05 6.40
CA SER A 167 -3.37 -31.90 5.22
C SER A 167 -3.93 -31.21 3.96
N GLU A 168 -3.62 -31.75 2.78
CA GLU A 168 -4.16 -31.24 1.51
C GLU A 168 -5.68 -31.36 1.48
N GLU A 169 -6.25 -32.50 1.90
CA GLU A 169 -7.70 -32.70 1.98
C GLU A 169 -8.39 -31.70 2.94
N GLU A 170 -7.79 -31.44 4.11
CA GLU A 170 -8.32 -30.44 5.05
C GLU A 170 -8.26 -29.02 4.46
N THR A 171 -7.22 -28.73 3.68
CA THR A 171 -7.03 -27.43 3.02
C THR A 171 -8.01 -27.23 1.88
N GLU A 172 -8.19 -28.24 1.01
CA GLU A 172 -9.17 -28.23 -0.07
C GLU A 172 -10.60 -28.10 0.46
N ASN A 173 -10.92 -28.82 1.54
CA ASN A 173 -12.23 -28.73 2.17
C ASN A 173 -12.47 -27.33 2.75
N PHE A 174 -11.46 -26.72 3.37
CA PHE A 174 -11.54 -25.33 3.84
C PHE A 174 -11.79 -24.38 2.66
N CYS A 175 -10.99 -24.49 1.59
CA CYS A 175 -11.11 -23.60 0.44
C CYS A 175 -12.48 -23.72 -0.24
N ARG A 176 -12.99 -24.94 -0.43
CA ARG A 176 -14.32 -25.19 -0.97
C ARG A 176 -15.42 -24.55 -0.14
N VAL A 177 -15.41 -24.76 1.18
CA VAL A 177 -16.43 -24.20 2.09
C VAL A 177 -16.43 -22.67 2.06
N VAL A 178 -15.25 -22.06 2.05
CA VAL A 178 -15.13 -20.59 1.96
C VAL A 178 -15.61 -20.08 0.61
N ARG A 179 -15.16 -20.70 -0.49
CA ARG A 179 -15.51 -20.33 -1.87
C ARG A 179 -17.03 -20.35 -2.09
N ASP A 180 -17.69 -21.42 -1.66
CA ASP A 180 -19.15 -21.57 -1.80
C ASP A 180 -19.92 -20.52 -0.98
N CYS A 181 -19.41 -20.20 0.21
CA CYS A 181 -19.99 -19.17 1.07
C CYS A 181 -19.86 -17.77 0.46
N LEU A 182 -18.67 -17.39 -0.02
CA LEU A 182 -18.40 -16.07 -0.59
C LEU A 182 -19.05 -15.88 -1.97
N ARG A 183 -19.24 -16.94 -2.76
CA ARG A 183 -20.07 -16.89 -3.99
C ARG A 183 -21.51 -16.48 -3.69
N SER A 184 -22.06 -16.99 -2.59
CA SER A 184 -23.43 -16.69 -2.15
C SER A 184 -23.52 -15.36 -1.39
N ASN A 185 -22.41 -14.91 -0.81
CA ASN A 185 -22.33 -13.68 0.00
C ASN A 185 -21.05 -12.88 -0.35
N PRO A 186 -21.02 -12.16 -1.49
CA PRO A 186 -19.79 -11.50 -1.97
C PRO A 186 -19.20 -10.43 -1.04
N LYS A 187 -20.03 -9.86 -0.15
CA LYS A 187 -19.62 -8.87 0.88
C LYS A 187 -19.43 -9.48 2.27
N GLY A 188 -19.57 -10.80 2.40
CA GLY A 188 -19.55 -11.49 3.68
C GLY A 188 -18.15 -11.66 4.25
N VAL A 189 -18.05 -11.67 5.58
CA VAL A 189 -16.81 -11.95 6.33
C VAL A 189 -16.84 -13.37 6.90
N ILE A 190 -15.71 -14.07 6.79
CA ILE A 190 -15.52 -15.42 7.30
C ILE A 190 -14.72 -15.37 8.60
N ALA A 191 -15.38 -15.63 9.72
CA ALA A 191 -14.77 -15.80 11.02
C ALA A 191 -14.04 -17.15 11.09
N VAL A 192 -12.73 -17.17 11.37
CA VAL A 192 -11.93 -18.42 11.47
C VAL A 192 -11.09 -18.38 12.74
N HIS A 193 -11.11 -19.46 13.53
CA HIS A 193 -10.21 -19.59 14.67
C HIS A 193 -9.69 -21.01 14.87
N CYS A 194 -8.49 -21.13 15.43
CA CYS A 194 -8.03 -22.32 16.12
C CYS A 194 -8.01 -22.05 17.63
N THR A 195 -7.07 -22.65 18.37
CA THR A 195 -6.91 -22.33 19.81
C THR A 195 -6.46 -20.88 19.99
N HIS A 196 -5.37 -20.47 19.33
CA HIS A 196 -4.77 -19.12 19.47
C HIS A 196 -5.05 -18.21 18.27
N GLY A 197 -5.48 -18.76 17.13
CA GLY A 197 -5.80 -17.97 15.93
C GLY A 197 -4.59 -17.50 15.12
N PHE A 198 -3.46 -18.22 15.20
CA PHE A 198 -2.21 -17.90 14.47
C PHE A 198 -1.85 -18.99 13.48
N ASN A 199 -1.00 -19.97 13.83
CA ASN A 199 -0.41 -20.93 12.88
C ASN A 199 -1.41 -21.67 11.98
N ARG A 200 -2.34 -22.47 12.54
CA ARG A 200 -3.33 -23.23 11.74
C ARG A 200 -4.30 -22.32 10.98
N THR A 201 -4.65 -21.19 11.58
CA THR A 201 -5.60 -20.23 11.01
C THR A 201 -4.97 -19.48 9.85
N GLY A 202 -3.75 -18.96 10.04
CA GLY A 202 -2.94 -18.33 9.01
C GLY A 202 -2.59 -19.29 7.89
N PHE A 203 -2.30 -20.56 8.19
CA PHE A 203 -2.05 -21.58 7.16
C PHE A 203 -3.23 -21.74 6.20
N LEU A 204 -4.42 -21.98 6.73
CA LEU A 204 -5.61 -22.20 5.88
C LEU A 204 -6.03 -20.93 5.15
N ILE A 205 -5.91 -19.76 5.79
CA ILE A 205 -6.18 -18.47 5.13
C ILE A 205 -5.15 -18.23 4.01
N ALA A 206 -3.86 -18.43 4.26
CA ALA A 206 -2.81 -18.21 3.26
C ALA A 206 -2.96 -19.19 2.09
N ALA A 207 -3.28 -20.46 2.35
CA ALA A 207 -3.57 -21.44 1.32
C ALA A 207 -4.78 -21.05 0.47
N TYR A 208 -5.86 -20.54 1.07
CA TYR A 208 -7.01 -20.02 0.33
C TYR A 208 -6.64 -18.82 -0.55
N LEU A 209 -5.89 -17.85 -0.02
CA LEU A 209 -5.45 -16.68 -0.79
C LEU A 209 -4.57 -17.10 -1.97
N ALA A 210 -3.68 -18.08 -1.78
CA ALA A 210 -2.83 -18.60 -2.84
C ALA A 210 -3.60 -19.38 -3.91
N THR A 211 -4.55 -20.24 -3.50
CA THR A 211 -5.24 -21.16 -4.42
C THR A 211 -6.46 -20.56 -5.12
N GLU A 212 -7.18 -19.64 -4.47
CA GLU A 212 -8.45 -19.11 -4.99
C GLU A 212 -8.35 -17.66 -5.47
N LEU A 213 -7.35 -16.90 -4.97
CA LEU A 213 -7.16 -15.50 -5.31
C LEU A 213 -5.80 -15.21 -5.98
N ASP A 214 -5.02 -16.26 -6.28
CA ASP A 214 -3.70 -16.19 -6.93
C ASP A 214 -2.68 -15.29 -6.21
N TRP A 215 -2.71 -15.25 -4.88
CA TRP A 215 -1.71 -14.54 -4.09
C TRP A 215 -0.39 -15.33 -4.04
N ALA A 216 0.73 -14.63 -4.15
CA ALA A 216 2.02 -15.20 -3.78
C ALA A 216 2.00 -15.58 -2.30
N ILE A 217 2.58 -16.74 -1.95
CA ILE A 217 2.41 -17.32 -0.62
C ILE A 217 3.08 -16.47 0.47
N ASP A 218 4.21 -15.85 0.15
CA ASP A 218 4.89 -14.86 0.98
C ASP A 218 3.95 -13.67 1.28
N ALA A 219 3.32 -13.11 0.25
CA ALA A 219 2.36 -12.01 0.39
C ALA A 219 1.13 -12.42 1.21
N ALA A 220 0.65 -13.65 1.07
CA ALA A 220 -0.45 -14.20 1.86
C ALA A 220 -0.07 -14.33 3.34
N ILE A 221 1.13 -14.83 3.65
CA ILE A 221 1.68 -14.95 5.01
C ILE A 221 1.91 -13.55 5.62
N THR A 222 2.53 -12.63 4.88
CA THR A 222 2.77 -11.26 5.33
C THR A 222 1.45 -10.51 5.56
N ASN A 223 0.45 -10.70 4.68
CA ASN A 223 -0.86 -10.10 4.85
C ASN A 223 -1.59 -10.63 6.08
N PHE A 224 -1.50 -11.94 6.34
CA PHE A 224 -1.99 -12.50 7.61
C PHE A 224 -1.27 -11.86 8.81
N ALA A 225 0.04 -11.66 8.75
CA ALA A 225 0.82 -11.03 9.82
C ALA A 225 0.45 -9.55 10.07
N LYS A 226 0.01 -8.81 9.04
CA LYS A 226 -0.50 -7.42 9.19
C LYS A 226 -1.75 -7.36 10.07
N PHE A 227 -2.69 -8.28 9.84
CA PHE A 227 -3.95 -8.34 10.60
C PHE A 227 -3.81 -9.17 11.88
N ARG A 228 -2.78 -9.99 12.01
CA ARG A 228 -2.52 -10.81 13.18
C ARG A 228 -1.05 -10.70 13.54
N HIS A 229 -0.69 -9.66 14.31
CA HIS A 229 0.70 -9.34 14.67
C HIS A 229 1.51 -10.56 15.14
N ASN A 230 2.71 -10.78 14.59
CA ASN A 230 3.54 -12.01 14.65
C ASN A 230 3.12 -13.16 13.73
N GLY A 231 2.00 -13.08 13.02
CA GLY A 231 1.62 -13.97 11.93
C GLY A 231 1.73 -15.46 12.23
N ILE A 232 2.15 -16.24 11.24
CA ILE A 232 2.52 -17.64 11.45
C ILE A 232 3.92 -17.66 12.05
N TYR A 233 4.05 -18.01 13.32
CA TYR A 233 5.32 -17.95 14.06
C TYR A 233 5.97 -19.33 14.26
N LYS A 234 5.40 -20.41 13.71
CA LYS A 234 5.99 -21.75 13.69
C LYS A 234 6.50 -22.07 12.29
N GLN A 235 7.82 -22.20 12.16
CA GLN A 235 8.54 -22.43 10.91
C GLN A 235 7.91 -23.55 10.06
N LEU A 236 7.66 -24.73 10.64
CA LEU A 236 7.03 -25.86 9.95
C LEU A 236 5.76 -25.51 9.13
N TYR A 237 4.94 -24.56 9.60
CA TYR A 237 3.76 -24.13 8.84
C TYR A 237 4.12 -23.26 7.64
N ILE A 238 5.13 -22.40 7.76
CA ILE A 238 5.65 -21.60 6.66
C ILE A 238 6.33 -22.53 5.64
N ASP A 239 7.19 -23.44 6.09
CA ASP A 239 7.86 -24.44 5.25
C ASP A 239 6.88 -25.18 4.36
N GLU A 240 5.81 -25.71 4.97
CA GLU A 240 4.83 -26.49 4.25
C GLU A 240 3.99 -25.64 3.28
N LEU A 241 3.72 -24.36 3.60
CA LEU A 241 3.07 -23.44 2.69
C LEU A 241 3.93 -23.15 1.46
N PHE A 242 5.23 -22.92 1.65
CA PHE A 242 6.17 -22.72 0.55
C PHE A 242 6.37 -24.00 -0.27
N ARG A 243 6.47 -25.17 0.38
CA ARG A 243 6.54 -26.47 -0.31
C ARG A 243 5.32 -26.73 -1.21
N ARG A 244 4.12 -26.34 -0.78
CA ARG A 244 2.87 -26.59 -1.52
C ARG A 244 2.53 -25.50 -2.54
N TYR A 245 2.82 -24.24 -2.24
CA TYR A 245 2.26 -23.09 -2.96
C TYR A 245 3.30 -22.01 -3.33
N GLY A 246 4.59 -22.21 -3.01
CA GLY A 246 5.66 -21.24 -3.25
C GLY A 246 6.96 -21.87 -3.73
N ASP A 247 8.04 -21.10 -3.64
CA ASP A 247 9.40 -21.53 -3.95
C ASP A 247 10.19 -21.79 -2.66
N GLU A 248 10.89 -22.92 -2.56
CA GLU A 248 11.67 -23.27 -1.37
C GLU A 248 12.84 -22.29 -1.13
N GLU A 249 13.28 -21.56 -2.17
CA GLU A 249 14.35 -20.56 -2.08
C GLU A 249 13.90 -19.20 -1.49
N ASP A 250 12.60 -18.88 -1.54
CA ASP A 250 12.02 -17.61 -1.04
C ASP A 250 11.37 -17.78 0.35
N LYS A 251 11.75 -18.84 1.05
CA LYS A 251 11.16 -19.25 2.32
C LYS A 251 11.35 -18.19 3.40
N LEU A 252 10.23 -17.71 3.94
CA LEU A 252 10.26 -16.77 5.05
C LEU A 252 10.75 -17.45 6.34
N GLU A 253 11.60 -16.74 7.08
CA GLU A 253 11.85 -17.09 8.47
C GLU A 253 10.65 -16.71 9.33
N ALA A 254 10.23 -17.65 10.17
CA ALA A 254 9.17 -17.41 11.13
C ALA A 254 9.63 -16.32 12.11
N PRO A 255 8.78 -15.32 12.39
CA PRO A 255 9.09 -14.33 13.40
C PRO A 255 9.28 -15.00 14.77
N PRO A 256 9.99 -14.32 15.70
CA PRO A 256 10.18 -14.84 17.04
C PRO A 256 8.83 -15.14 17.68
N ARG A 257 8.81 -16.21 18.48
CA ARG A 257 7.60 -16.60 19.21
C ARG A 257 7.10 -15.40 20.02
N PRO A 258 5.80 -15.08 19.95
CA PRO A 258 5.26 -13.96 20.70
C PRO A 258 5.60 -14.05 22.19
N ALA A 259 5.89 -12.93 22.84
CA ALA A 259 6.27 -12.90 24.26
C ALA A 259 5.24 -13.60 25.17
N TRP A 260 3.95 -13.54 24.82
CA TRP A 260 2.88 -14.25 25.52
C TRP A 260 2.96 -15.79 25.40
N GLU A 261 3.71 -16.31 24.44
CA GLU A 261 3.93 -17.76 24.28
C GLU A 261 5.07 -18.28 25.19
N ASN A 262 5.96 -17.40 25.65
CA ASN A 262 7.14 -17.74 26.46
C ASN A 262 6.89 -17.73 27.98
N GLY A 263 5.74 -17.20 28.44
CA GLY A 263 5.45 -17.04 29.87
C GLY A 263 6.28 -15.90 30.51
N PRO A 264 5.96 -15.50 31.75
CA PRO A 264 6.79 -14.52 32.47
C PRO A 264 8.19 -15.10 32.74
N ASP A 265 9.21 -14.28 32.54
CA ASP A 265 10.63 -14.61 32.76
C ASP A 265 10.89 -14.92 34.26
N PRO A 266 11.40 -16.12 34.61
CA PRO A 266 11.72 -16.47 35.99
C PRO A 266 12.85 -15.62 36.62
N SER A 267 13.59 -14.84 35.83
CA SER A 267 14.78 -14.12 36.28
C SER A 267 14.56 -12.66 36.67
N VAL A 268 13.33 -12.13 36.57
CA VAL A 268 13.01 -10.73 36.90
C VAL A 268 11.96 -10.62 38.03
N TYR A 269 11.98 -11.56 38.98
CA TYR A 269 11.23 -11.45 40.22
C TYR A 269 12.18 -11.64 41.40
N ASN A 270 12.86 -10.57 41.80
CA ASN A 270 13.44 -10.48 43.13
C ASN A 270 12.58 -9.47 43.93
N PRO A 271 11.69 -9.94 44.82
CA PRO A 271 10.76 -9.10 45.55
C PRO A 271 11.39 -8.73 46.89
N GLU A 272 12.35 -7.82 46.94
CA GLU A 272 12.76 -7.17 48.19
C GLU A 272 13.48 -5.87 47.85
N GLY A 273 13.00 -4.78 48.47
CA GLY A 273 13.20 -3.41 48.02
C GLY A 273 14.57 -2.81 48.34
N GLU A 274 14.82 -1.64 47.76
CA GLU A 274 15.19 -0.41 48.48
C GLU A 274 15.38 0.73 47.48
N GLU A 275 15.39 1.93 48.05
CA GLU A 275 15.15 3.24 47.44
C GLU A 275 16.28 3.74 46.53
N ALA A 276 15.96 4.83 45.84
CA ALA A 276 16.83 5.57 44.94
C ALA A 276 18.12 6.08 45.61
N GLU A 277 19.25 6.03 44.90
CA GLU A 277 20.28 7.06 45.02
C GLU A 277 20.93 7.40 43.67
N THR A 278 20.91 8.70 43.39
CA THR A 278 21.78 9.43 42.47
C THR A 278 23.21 9.47 43.00
N VAL A 279 24.21 9.12 42.18
CA VAL A 279 25.60 9.54 42.42
C VAL A 279 26.26 9.94 41.09
N LEU A 280 26.59 11.22 41.00
CA LEU A 280 27.57 11.80 40.07
C LEU A 280 28.98 11.45 40.56
N ASN A 281 29.92 11.18 39.65
CA ASN A 281 31.27 11.79 39.68
C ASN A 281 32.10 11.43 38.43
N ASP A 282 32.37 12.49 37.67
CA ASP A 282 33.58 12.93 36.95
C ASP A 282 34.70 11.96 36.52
N ALA A 283 34.99 12.09 35.23
CA ALA A 283 36.27 12.28 34.52
C ALA A 283 37.55 11.53 34.95
N ASP A 284 38.15 10.82 33.99
CA ASP A 284 39.49 11.19 33.49
C ASP A 284 39.78 10.58 32.10
N GLU A 285 40.47 11.38 31.28
CA GLU A 285 40.91 11.10 29.91
C GLU A 285 42.06 10.07 29.85
N ALA A 286 42.08 9.22 28.82
CA ALA A 286 43.27 9.03 27.98
C ALA A 286 42.98 8.17 26.73
N SER A 287 43.38 8.74 25.60
CA SER A 287 43.45 8.19 24.25
C SER A 287 44.05 6.77 24.14
N SER A 288 43.40 5.90 23.37
CA SER A 288 44.08 5.11 22.34
C SER A 288 43.10 4.57 21.30
N SER A 289 43.42 4.84 20.03
CA SER A 289 42.72 4.38 18.85
C SER A 289 42.64 2.85 18.77
N GLU A 290 41.43 2.29 18.77
CA GLU A 290 41.19 1.00 18.11
C GLU A 290 39.84 1.02 17.38
N THR A 291 39.96 0.63 16.11
CA THR A 291 38.95 0.49 15.06
C THR A 291 37.77 -0.37 15.51
N ILE A 292 36.60 0.25 15.75
CA ILE A 292 35.34 -0.47 15.93
C ILE A 292 34.58 -0.44 14.61
N THR A 293 34.48 -1.62 14.00
CA THR A 293 33.56 -1.92 12.90
C THR A 293 32.12 -1.77 13.39
N SER A 294 31.43 -0.72 12.94
CA SER A 294 30.04 -0.43 13.24
C SER A 294 29.08 -1.33 12.45
N ALA A 295 28.89 -2.56 12.90
CA ALA A 295 27.74 -3.38 12.51
C ALA A 295 26.58 -3.10 13.48
N GLY A 296 25.68 -2.18 13.12
CA GLY A 296 24.52 -1.86 13.95
C GLY A 296 23.87 -0.51 13.65
N VAL A 297 23.63 -0.20 12.37
CA VAL A 297 22.70 0.86 11.98
C VAL A 297 21.56 0.17 11.24
N THR A 298 20.36 0.20 11.80
CA THR A 298 19.13 -0.11 11.08
C THR A 298 19.04 0.82 9.88
N ASP A 299 19.06 0.29 8.67
CA ASP A 299 19.07 1.06 7.42
C ASP A 299 17.71 1.77 7.22
N MET A 300 17.62 2.99 7.72
CA MET A 300 16.41 3.82 7.60
C MET A 300 16.37 4.50 6.22
N PRO A 301 15.20 4.56 5.55
CA PRO A 301 15.09 5.21 4.24
C PRO A 301 15.64 6.64 4.27
N ARG A 302 16.40 7.02 3.24
CA ARG A 302 16.99 8.35 3.12
C ARG A 302 16.37 9.11 1.96
N PHE A 303 16.01 10.37 2.19
CA PHE A 303 15.53 11.23 1.13
C PHE A 303 16.65 11.55 0.14
N MET A 304 16.44 11.30 -1.15
CA MET A 304 17.47 11.46 -2.20
C MET A 304 18.80 10.79 -1.82
N ASP A 305 18.77 9.58 -1.25
CA ASP A 305 19.94 8.83 -0.76
C ASP A 305 20.82 9.61 0.24
N GLY A 306 20.25 10.61 0.92
CA GLY A 306 20.92 11.47 1.88
C GLY A 306 21.54 12.74 1.27
N ALA A 307 21.29 13.03 -0.01
CA ALA A 307 21.76 14.25 -0.68
C ALA A 307 21.16 15.54 -0.09
N VAL A 308 20.07 15.44 0.68
CA VAL A 308 19.47 16.56 1.41
C VAL A 308 19.40 16.21 2.92
N PRO A 309 20.49 16.42 3.68
CA PRO A 309 20.63 15.84 5.03
C PRO A 309 19.61 16.31 6.07
N CYS A 310 19.04 17.49 5.89
CA CYS A 310 18.04 18.05 6.81
C CYS A 310 16.63 17.47 6.62
N VAL A 311 16.37 16.75 5.52
CA VAL A 311 15.10 16.05 5.31
C VAL A 311 15.15 14.73 6.06
N THR A 312 14.20 14.53 6.98
CA THR A 312 14.22 13.38 7.90
C THR A 312 13.10 12.41 7.60
N TYR A 313 13.38 11.11 7.74
CA TYR A 313 12.35 10.08 7.67
C TYR A 313 11.44 10.14 8.91
N VAL A 314 10.13 10.08 8.71
CA VAL A 314 9.14 10.05 9.80
C VAL A 314 9.17 8.66 10.42
N THR A 315 9.76 8.53 11.61
CA THR A 315 9.97 7.23 12.28
C THR A 315 8.70 6.68 12.93
N ASP A 316 7.80 7.55 13.38
CA ASP A 316 6.54 7.16 14.03
C ASP A 316 5.56 6.48 13.03
N PRO A 317 5.25 5.18 13.21
CA PRO A 317 4.36 4.45 12.31
C PRO A 317 2.94 5.01 12.28
N THR A 318 2.44 5.57 13.38
CA THR A 318 1.08 6.12 13.47
C THR A 318 0.94 7.36 12.61
N THR A 319 1.87 8.30 12.76
CA THR A 319 1.96 9.52 11.95
C THR A 319 2.11 9.17 10.47
N ARG A 320 2.97 8.20 10.12
CA ARG A 320 3.08 7.72 8.74
C ARG A 320 1.73 7.22 8.20
N ALA A 321 1.03 6.37 8.96
CA ALA A 321 -0.25 5.81 8.54
C ALA A 321 -1.33 6.89 8.34
N VAL A 322 -1.39 7.89 9.23
CA VAL A 322 -2.32 9.03 9.12
C VAL A 322 -2.01 9.86 7.86
N LEU A 323 -0.75 10.22 7.66
CA LEU A 323 -0.29 11.01 6.51
C LEU A 323 -0.51 10.26 5.17
N GLN A 324 -0.19 8.96 5.14
CA GLN A 324 -0.46 8.08 3.99
C GLN A 324 -1.96 7.97 3.71
N SER A 325 -2.80 7.86 4.74
CA SER A 325 -4.26 7.85 4.58
C SER A 325 -4.76 9.18 4.00
N LYS A 326 -4.22 10.31 4.48
CA LYS A 326 -4.59 11.64 4.01
C LYS A 326 -4.30 11.83 2.52
N ILE A 327 -3.10 11.47 2.04
CA ILE A 327 -2.79 11.60 0.61
C ILE A 327 -3.64 10.65 -0.27
N ARG A 328 -4.00 9.47 0.24
CA ARG A 328 -4.89 8.54 -0.49
C ARG A 328 -6.29 9.13 -0.65
N GLU A 329 -6.82 9.73 0.41
CA GLU A 329 -8.11 10.41 0.38
C GLU A 329 -8.09 11.60 -0.58
N MET A 330 -7.05 12.45 -0.51
CA MET A 330 -6.89 13.60 -1.40
C MET A 330 -6.81 13.19 -2.88
N CYS A 331 -6.24 12.02 -3.17
CA CYS A 331 -6.16 11.43 -4.52
C CYS A 331 -7.35 10.56 -4.92
N ARG A 332 -8.32 10.31 -4.03
CA ARG A 332 -9.42 9.34 -4.21
C ARG A 332 -8.90 7.94 -4.61
N TYR A 333 -7.82 7.49 -3.96
CA TYR A 333 -7.15 6.23 -4.25
C TYR A 333 -7.52 5.12 -3.26
N ASN A 334 -8.13 4.05 -3.76
CA ASN A 334 -8.75 3.00 -2.93
C ASN A 334 -7.83 1.79 -2.64
N LYS A 335 -6.57 1.83 -3.09
CA LYS A 335 -5.60 0.74 -2.86
C LYS A 335 -4.57 1.17 -1.82
N ASP A 336 -3.90 0.19 -1.21
CA ASP A 336 -2.72 0.45 -0.40
C ASP A 336 -1.53 0.85 -1.30
N GLY A 337 -0.63 1.67 -0.76
CA GLY A 337 0.58 2.13 -1.44
C GLY A 337 0.48 3.55 -2.00
N PHE A 338 1.48 3.90 -2.81
CA PHE A 338 1.67 5.25 -3.34
C PHE A 338 0.58 5.63 -4.38
N PRO A 339 -0.18 6.73 -4.17
CA PRO A 339 -1.32 7.08 -5.03
C PRO A 339 -0.96 7.84 -6.31
N GLY A 340 0.29 8.29 -6.48
CA GLY A 340 0.68 9.14 -7.60
C GLY A 340 0.47 8.50 -8.99
N SER A 341 0.09 9.31 -9.97
CA SER A 341 -0.17 8.89 -11.37
C SER A 341 1.03 8.22 -12.03
N GLN A 342 0.92 6.99 -12.51
CA GLN A 342 2.01 6.24 -13.13
C GLN A 342 1.90 6.27 -14.66
N PRO A 343 2.83 6.94 -15.36
CA PRO A 343 2.82 7.02 -16.82
C PRO A 343 3.23 5.70 -17.47
N VAL A 344 2.68 5.42 -18.65
CA VAL A 344 3.00 4.24 -19.45
C VAL A 344 4.02 4.58 -20.53
N SER A 345 4.86 3.62 -20.88
CA SER A 345 5.83 3.79 -21.96
C SER A 345 5.11 3.99 -23.30
N MET A 346 5.63 4.92 -24.10
CA MET A 346 5.17 5.11 -25.47
C MET A 346 5.54 3.88 -26.31
N GLU A 347 4.57 3.36 -27.06
CA GLU A 347 4.67 2.09 -27.77
C GLU A 347 3.93 2.18 -29.11
N ARG A 348 4.49 1.53 -30.13
CA ARG A 348 3.94 1.43 -31.48
C ARG A 348 4.02 -0.01 -32.01
N SER A 349 3.66 -0.98 -31.17
CA SER A 349 3.61 -2.39 -31.55
C SER A 349 2.30 -2.71 -32.31
N PRO A 350 2.24 -3.82 -33.06
CA PRO A 350 1.00 -4.27 -33.70
C PRO A 350 -0.15 -4.50 -32.71
N GLU A 351 0.15 -4.98 -31.51
CA GLU A 351 -0.83 -5.27 -30.46
C GLU A 351 -1.26 -4.01 -29.70
N ARG A 352 -0.37 -3.00 -29.59
CA ARG A 352 -0.63 -1.76 -28.86
C ARG A 352 0.11 -0.57 -29.48
N ASP A 353 -0.67 0.38 -30.00
CA ASP A 353 -0.16 1.64 -30.55
C ASP A 353 -0.78 2.83 -29.78
N ASN A 354 -0.10 3.24 -28.70
CA ASN A 354 -0.53 4.38 -27.89
C ASN A 354 0.04 5.72 -28.41
N LEU A 355 0.99 5.69 -29.36
CA LEU A 355 1.49 6.89 -30.03
C LEU A 355 0.35 7.64 -30.76
N LYS A 356 -0.67 6.95 -31.25
CA LYS A 356 -1.85 7.58 -31.85
C LYS A 356 -2.59 8.54 -30.92
N LEU A 357 -2.53 8.33 -29.60
CA LEU A 357 -3.23 9.17 -28.63
C LEU A 357 -2.81 10.64 -28.72
N ILE A 358 -1.52 10.92 -28.98
CA ILE A 358 -1.01 12.30 -29.11
C ILE A 358 -1.41 12.97 -30.43
N ALA A 359 -1.90 12.22 -31.41
CA ALA A 359 -2.50 12.76 -32.64
C ALA A 359 -4.03 12.95 -32.50
N GLU A 360 -4.69 12.10 -31.72
CA GLU A 360 -6.14 12.12 -31.52
C GLU A 360 -6.59 13.16 -30.48
N ASN A 361 -5.75 13.44 -29.48
CA ASN A 361 -6.08 14.32 -28.36
C ASN A 361 -5.07 15.46 -28.20
N LYS A 362 -5.48 16.51 -27.47
CA LYS A 362 -4.58 17.62 -27.12
C LYS A 362 -3.63 17.20 -26.00
N TYR A 363 -2.33 17.33 -26.25
CA TYR A 363 -1.27 17.04 -25.28
C TYR A 363 -0.36 18.25 -25.06
N MET A 364 0.26 18.29 -23.88
CA MET A 364 1.44 19.08 -23.60
C MET A 364 2.63 18.17 -23.37
N VAL A 365 3.83 18.68 -23.64
CA VAL A 365 5.08 17.95 -23.51
C VAL A 365 6.02 18.68 -22.56
N SER A 366 6.77 17.91 -21.77
CA SER A 366 7.94 18.38 -21.04
C SER A 366 9.06 17.35 -21.16
N TRP A 367 10.26 17.74 -20.75
CA TRP A 367 11.38 16.82 -20.62
C TRP A 367 11.22 15.94 -19.38
N LYS A 368 11.80 14.75 -19.42
CA LYS A 368 11.91 13.86 -18.27
C LYS A 368 13.31 14.01 -17.67
N ALA A 369 13.37 14.23 -16.35
CA ALA A 369 14.62 14.30 -15.62
C ALA A 369 15.01 12.91 -15.11
N ASP A 370 16.31 12.72 -14.88
CA ASP A 370 16.78 11.67 -13.99
C ASP A 370 16.74 12.17 -12.53
N GLY A 371 15.56 12.07 -11.92
CA GLY A 371 15.31 12.50 -10.54
C GLY A 371 14.45 11.50 -9.77
N VAL A 372 14.35 11.72 -8.46
CA VAL A 372 13.51 10.90 -7.58
C VAL A 372 12.14 11.57 -7.45
N ARG A 373 11.10 10.78 -7.69
CA ARG A 373 9.72 11.26 -7.63
C ARG A 373 9.22 11.29 -6.20
N TYR A 374 8.57 12.40 -5.83
CA TYR A 374 7.85 12.53 -4.57
C TYR A 374 6.48 13.16 -4.79
N MET A 375 5.47 12.71 -4.04
CA MET A 375 4.30 13.56 -3.79
C MET A 375 4.59 14.40 -2.55
N VAL A 376 4.21 15.68 -2.56
CA VAL A 376 4.45 16.57 -1.43
C VAL A 376 3.14 17.11 -0.90
N LEU A 377 2.87 16.80 0.37
CA LEU A 377 1.77 17.34 1.14
C LEU A 377 2.27 18.57 1.89
N ILE A 378 1.65 19.70 1.60
CA ILE A 378 1.80 20.96 2.34
C ILE A 378 0.60 21.01 3.28
N ASN A 379 0.80 20.48 4.50
CA ASN A 379 -0.28 20.30 5.46
C ASN A 379 -0.62 21.62 6.16
N ASP A 380 0.40 22.29 6.68
CA ASP A 380 0.36 23.61 7.30
C ASP A 380 1.81 24.18 7.36
N ASP A 381 2.02 25.30 8.06
CA ASP A 381 3.34 25.88 8.31
C ASP A 381 4.26 24.90 9.05
N ASP A 382 5.48 24.71 8.54
CA ASP A 382 6.46 23.72 9.02
C ASP A 382 5.98 22.24 9.05
N GLU A 383 4.85 21.94 8.39
CA GLU A 383 4.28 20.61 8.22
C GLU A 383 4.27 20.20 6.74
N ILE A 384 5.47 20.07 6.17
CA ILE A 384 5.66 19.65 4.78
C ILE A 384 6.21 18.23 4.75
N TYR A 385 5.49 17.34 4.06
CA TYR A 385 5.82 15.93 3.98
C TYR A 385 5.95 15.47 2.53
N ALA A 386 7.00 14.70 2.25
CA ALA A 386 7.23 14.07 0.95
C ALA A 386 7.02 12.55 1.04
N PHE A 387 6.45 11.97 -0.01
CA PHE A 387 6.13 10.55 -0.11
C PHE A 387 6.79 9.97 -1.35
N ASP A 388 7.64 8.96 -1.18
CA ASP A 388 8.28 8.27 -2.31
C ASP A 388 7.39 7.15 -2.89
N ARG A 389 7.92 6.42 -3.87
CA ARG A 389 7.21 5.32 -4.54
C ARG A 389 6.96 4.12 -3.63
N ASP A 390 7.81 3.91 -2.64
CA ASP A 390 7.67 2.85 -1.63
C ASP A 390 6.74 3.28 -0.48
N ASN A 391 6.14 4.48 -0.61
CA ASN A 391 5.23 5.08 0.34
C ASN A 391 5.90 5.44 1.68
N ASN A 392 7.23 5.56 1.71
CA ASN A 392 7.96 6.13 2.83
C ASN A 392 7.61 7.62 2.98
N VAL A 393 7.63 8.11 4.22
CA VAL A 393 7.25 9.49 4.53
C VAL A 393 8.44 10.25 5.07
N PHE A 394 8.73 11.40 4.49
CA PHE A 394 9.83 12.28 4.86
C PHE A 394 9.29 13.65 5.26
N ARG A 395 9.84 14.27 6.30
CA ARG A 395 9.53 15.65 6.69
C ARG A 395 10.57 16.59 6.09
N ILE A 396 10.10 17.62 5.37
CA ILE A 396 10.96 18.65 4.80
C ILE A 396 10.87 19.91 5.68
N PRO A 397 11.91 20.23 6.46
CA PRO A 397 11.89 21.42 7.31
C PRO A 397 12.17 22.69 6.50
N SER A 398 11.84 23.84 7.08
CA SER A 398 12.35 25.16 6.65
C SER A 398 12.04 25.51 5.18
N ILE A 399 10.92 25.03 4.67
CA ILE A 399 10.32 25.48 3.42
C ILE A 399 8.99 26.17 3.76
N SER A 400 8.73 27.34 3.18
CA SER A 400 7.48 28.07 3.41
C SER A 400 6.74 28.37 2.11
N PHE A 401 5.45 28.06 2.04
CA PHE A 401 4.52 28.38 0.96
C PHE A 401 3.51 29.45 1.43
N PRO A 402 3.82 30.75 1.22
CA PRO A 402 2.92 31.83 1.61
C PRO A 402 1.64 31.81 0.80
N HIS A 403 0.51 32.12 1.43
CA HIS A 403 -0.75 32.31 0.73
C HIS A 403 -0.68 33.59 -0.13
N ARG A 404 -1.27 33.52 -1.32
CA ARG A 404 -1.20 34.62 -2.31
C ARG A 404 -1.85 35.91 -1.83
N LYS A 405 -2.96 35.80 -1.09
CA LYS A 405 -3.81 36.93 -0.69
C LYS A 405 -3.80 37.24 0.79
N GLU A 406 -3.33 36.32 1.62
CA GLU A 406 -3.46 36.39 3.08
C GLU A 406 -2.08 36.27 3.72
N THR A 407 -1.90 36.85 4.91
CA THR A 407 -0.65 36.80 5.68
C THR A 407 -0.53 35.50 6.47
N ARG A 408 -0.73 34.36 5.80
CA ARG A 408 -0.63 33.02 6.39
C ARG A 408 0.05 32.05 5.42
N HIS A 409 0.42 30.89 5.92
CA HIS A 409 0.85 29.77 5.10
C HIS A 409 -0.37 29.09 4.45
N ILE A 410 -0.15 28.43 3.30
CA ILE A 410 -1.20 27.59 2.69
C ILE A 410 -1.30 26.25 3.43
N ARG A 411 -2.46 25.61 3.35
CA ARG A 411 -2.69 24.30 4.00
C ARG A 411 -3.37 23.33 3.05
N ASP A 412 -3.50 22.07 3.48
CA ASP A 412 -4.26 21.02 2.79
C ASP A 412 -4.03 20.97 1.26
N THR A 413 -2.77 21.12 0.85
CA THR A 413 -2.36 21.22 -0.56
C THR A 413 -1.47 20.04 -0.91
N LEU A 414 -1.77 19.36 -2.02
CA LEU A 414 -1.06 18.16 -2.46
C LEU A 414 -0.57 18.33 -3.88
N VAL A 415 0.75 18.21 -4.07
CA VAL A 415 1.42 18.37 -5.36
C VAL A 415 2.22 17.13 -5.75
N ASP A 416 2.39 16.91 -7.04
CA ASP A 416 3.25 15.86 -7.60
C ASP A 416 4.57 16.49 -8.08
N THR A 417 5.70 15.92 -7.64
CA THR A 417 7.01 16.53 -7.81
C THR A 417 8.10 15.54 -8.21
N GLU A 418 9.16 16.09 -8.78
CA GLU A 418 10.38 15.38 -9.11
C GLU A 418 11.55 16.17 -8.51
N VAL A 419 12.36 15.52 -7.69
CA VAL A 419 13.52 16.14 -7.05
C VAL A 419 14.77 15.72 -7.78
N ILE A 420 15.56 16.71 -8.20
CA ILE A 420 16.76 16.56 -8.99
C ILE A 420 17.95 17.25 -8.32
N ILE A 421 19.16 16.87 -8.73
CA ILE A 421 20.39 17.55 -8.34
C ILE A 421 20.94 18.29 -9.56
N ASP A 422 20.76 19.62 -9.59
CA ASP A 422 21.30 20.48 -10.64
C ASP A 422 22.78 20.78 -10.39
N LYS A 423 23.59 20.74 -11.45
CA LYS A 423 24.97 21.26 -11.44
C LYS A 423 24.96 22.71 -11.91
N VAL A 424 25.06 23.65 -10.98
CA VAL A 424 25.05 25.08 -11.26
C VAL A 424 26.47 25.64 -11.17
N PRO A 425 26.94 26.50 -12.09
CA PRO A 425 28.22 27.19 -11.95
C PRO A 425 28.25 28.01 -10.66
N GLY A 426 29.22 27.73 -9.78
CA GLY A 426 29.49 28.52 -8.57
C GLY A 426 30.35 29.75 -8.85
N GLU A 427 30.51 30.60 -7.84
CA GLU A 427 31.23 31.88 -7.94
C GLU A 427 32.69 31.73 -8.40
N ASN A 428 33.30 30.57 -8.16
CA ASN A 428 34.69 30.27 -8.51
C ASN A 428 34.84 29.40 -9.77
N GLY A 429 33.76 29.21 -10.55
CA GLY A 429 33.74 28.31 -11.72
C GLY A 429 33.60 26.82 -11.39
N THR A 430 33.53 26.44 -10.10
CA THR A 430 33.24 25.07 -9.66
C THR A 430 31.74 24.76 -9.78
N LEU A 431 31.38 23.56 -10.23
CA LEU A 431 29.97 23.15 -10.33
C LEU A 431 29.43 22.81 -8.94
N LYS A 432 28.52 23.64 -8.42
CA LYS A 432 27.79 23.42 -7.17
C LYS A 432 26.58 22.51 -7.43
N GLN A 433 26.52 21.38 -6.74
CA GLN A 433 25.35 20.51 -6.73
C GLN A 433 24.25 21.15 -5.88
N THR A 434 23.09 21.42 -6.47
CA THR A 434 21.98 22.10 -5.82
C THR A 434 20.70 21.27 -5.95
N PRO A 435 20.13 20.77 -4.84
CA PRO A 435 18.85 20.09 -4.87
C PRO A 435 17.73 21.02 -5.34
N ARG A 436 16.88 20.52 -6.23
CA ARG A 436 15.73 21.24 -6.74
C ARG A 436 14.50 20.35 -6.81
N MET A 437 13.41 20.80 -6.19
CA MET A 437 12.08 20.21 -6.33
C MET A 437 11.33 20.88 -7.49
N LEU A 438 10.94 20.07 -8.47
CA LEU A 438 10.15 20.46 -9.63
C LEU A 438 8.71 20.02 -9.43
N ILE A 439 7.81 20.96 -9.21
CA ILE A 439 6.38 20.70 -9.11
C ILE A 439 5.81 20.64 -10.53
N TYR A 440 5.25 19.50 -10.93
CA TYR A 440 4.76 19.30 -12.30
C TYR A 440 3.26 19.04 -12.39
N ASP A 441 2.58 18.69 -11.30
CA ASP A 441 1.12 18.64 -11.24
C ASP A 441 0.61 18.97 -9.81
N ILE A 442 -0.67 19.31 -9.68
CA ILE A 442 -1.33 19.64 -8.41
C ILE A 442 -2.69 18.92 -8.33
N ILE A 443 -2.89 18.20 -7.23
CA ILE A 443 -4.09 17.39 -7.00
C ILE A 443 -5.10 18.18 -6.18
N LYS A 444 -4.63 18.89 -5.15
CA LYS A 444 -5.48 19.63 -4.23
C LYS A 444 -4.80 20.93 -3.82
N TYR A 445 -5.59 22.00 -3.67
CA TYR A 445 -5.13 23.30 -3.16
C TYR A 445 -6.11 23.76 -2.08
N GLU A 446 -5.65 23.88 -0.85
CA GLU A 446 -6.46 24.28 0.32
C GLU A 446 -7.78 23.48 0.43
N GLY A 447 -7.70 22.16 0.26
CA GLY A 447 -8.86 21.28 0.30
C GLY A 447 -9.72 21.27 -0.98
N VAL A 448 -9.48 22.16 -1.94
CA VAL A 448 -10.18 22.19 -3.23
C VAL A 448 -9.56 21.20 -4.22
N ASN A 449 -10.38 20.36 -4.87
CA ASN A 449 -9.94 19.35 -5.83
C ASN A 449 -9.54 19.98 -7.19
N VAL A 450 -8.35 20.56 -7.25
CA VAL A 450 -7.78 21.12 -8.49
C VAL A 450 -7.46 20.03 -9.51
N GLY A 451 -7.22 18.80 -9.07
CA GLY A 451 -6.98 17.63 -9.92
C GLY A 451 -8.12 17.34 -10.91
N ASP A 452 -9.35 17.78 -10.61
CA ASP A 452 -10.51 17.60 -11.50
C ASP A 452 -10.50 18.57 -12.71
N CYS A 453 -9.68 19.64 -12.66
CA CYS A 453 -9.56 20.62 -13.74
C CYS A 453 -8.65 20.13 -14.88
N GLU A 454 -8.76 20.76 -16.05
CA GLU A 454 -7.82 20.56 -17.17
C GLU A 454 -6.37 20.91 -16.78
N PHE A 455 -5.40 20.20 -17.36
CA PHE A 455 -3.99 20.31 -16.99
C PHE A 455 -3.42 21.75 -17.04
N PRO A 456 -3.72 22.60 -18.05
CA PRO A 456 -3.25 23.99 -18.05
C PRO A 456 -3.77 24.81 -16.87
N THR A 457 -4.98 24.52 -16.38
CA THR A 457 -5.55 25.17 -15.19
C THR A 457 -4.79 24.74 -13.93
N ARG A 458 -4.40 23.47 -13.85
CA ARG A 458 -3.57 22.93 -12.76
C ARG A 458 -2.18 23.58 -12.75
N LEU A 459 -1.54 23.70 -13.92
CA LEU A 459 -0.27 24.43 -14.09
C LEU A 459 -0.39 25.90 -13.70
N LEU A 460 -1.47 26.56 -14.10
CA LEU A 460 -1.72 27.95 -13.74
C LEU A 460 -1.89 28.12 -12.21
N CYS A 461 -2.54 27.16 -11.55
CA CYS A 461 -2.66 27.13 -10.10
C CYS A 461 -1.29 27.01 -9.43
N ILE A 462 -0.43 26.09 -9.88
CA ILE A 462 0.96 25.98 -9.37
C ILE A 462 1.70 27.32 -9.51
N GLN A 463 1.63 27.93 -10.69
CA GLN A 463 2.33 29.19 -10.97
C GLN A 463 1.82 30.35 -10.10
N LYS A 464 0.50 30.54 -10.04
CA LYS A 464 -0.09 31.71 -9.36
C LYS A 464 -0.22 31.55 -7.86
N GLU A 465 -0.47 30.34 -7.37
CA GLU A 465 -0.80 30.10 -5.96
C GLU A 465 0.35 29.50 -5.16
N LEU A 466 1.36 28.89 -5.81
CA LEU A 466 2.55 28.35 -5.13
C LEU A 466 3.82 29.13 -5.48
N ILE A 467 4.16 29.26 -6.76
CA ILE A 467 5.45 29.83 -7.18
C ILE A 467 5.46 31.36 -7.04
N GLY A 468 4.40 32.04 -7.54
CA GLY A 468 4.28 33.50 -7.48
C GLY A 468 4.41 34.07 -6.05
N PRO A 469 3.65 33.57 -5.06
CA PRO A 469 3.74 34.05 -3.67
C PRO A 469 5.12 33.83 -3.05
N ARG A 470 5.79 32.73 -3.38
CA ARG A 470 7.16 32.46 -2.93
C ARG A 470 8.15 33.45 -3.54
N ILE A 471 8.07 33.74 -4.84
CA ILE A 471 8.92 34.74 -5.49
C ILE A 471 8.74 36.11 -4.83
N GLU A 472 7.50 36.49 -4.53
CA GLU A 472 7.21 37.77 -3.86
C GLU A 472 7.73 37.80 -2.41
N ALA A 473 7.60 36.69 -1.68
CA ALA A 473 8.19 36.56 -0.35
C ALA A 473 9.72 36.59 -0.38
N MET A 474 10.36 36.08 -1.44
CA MET A 474 11.82 36.18 -1.63
C MET A 474 12.23 37.63 -1.92
N LYS A 475 11.50 38.34 -2.79
CA LYS A 475 11.76 39.77 -3.09
C LYS A 475 11.62 40.67 -1.87
N THR A 476 10.65 40.37 -1.00
CA THR A 476 10.43 41.12 0.24
C THR A 476 11.31 40.67 1.40
N GLY A 477 12.19 39.67 1.21
CA GLY A 477 13.09 39.14 2.23
C GLY A 477 12.42 38.27 3.29
N ARG A 478 11.11 37.99 3.17
CA ARG A 478 10.36 37.06 4.03
C ARG A 478 10.81 35.61 3.86
N ILE A 479 11.28 35.25 2.67
CA ILE A 479 11.96 33.98 2.41
C ILE A 479 13.41 34.28 2.02
N LYS A 480 14.35 33.64 2.72
CA LYS A 480 15.77 33.65 2.36
C LYS A 480 16.09 32.35 1.63
N ARG A 481 16.48 32.42 0.36
CA ARG A 481 16.77 31.23 -0.45
C ARG A 481 17.87 30.35 0.15
N GLU A 482 18.85 30.96 0.79
CA GLU A 482 19.99 30.28 1.42
C GLU A 482 19.58 29.40 2.62
N SER A 483 18.46 29.73 3.27
CA SER A 483 17.98 28.99 4.45
C SER A 483 17.05 27.82 4.10
N GLU A 484 16.65 27.69 2.83
CA GLU A 484 15.82 26.58 2.40
C GLU A 484 16.69 25.39 1.96
N PRO A 485 16.27 24.15 2.28
CA PRO A 485 17.06 22.95 2.00
C PRO A 485 17.19 22.62 0.51
N MET A 486 16.27 23.13 -0.31
CA MET A 486 16.24 22.92 -1.76
C MET A 486 15.47 24.04 -2.45
N SER A 487 15.79 24.27 -3.74
CA SER A 487 15.05 25.24 -4.54
C SER A 487 13.75 24.63 -5.06
N ILE A 488 12.66 25.41 -5.05
CA ILE A 488 11.36 24.98 -5.59
C ILE A 488 11.08 25.71 -6.89
N ARG A 489 10.68 24.96 -7.93
CA ARG A 489 10.25 25.51 -9.23
C ARG A 489 9.06 24.73 -9.75
N ALA A 490 8.25 25.39 -10.58
CA ALA A 490 7.31 24.69 -11.44
C ALA A 490 8.05 24.10 -12.65
N LYS A 491 7.70 22.87 -13.03
CA LYS A 491 8.18 22.26 -14.27
C LYS A 491 7.44 22.88 -15.45
N GLU A 492 8.19 23.27 -16.47
CA GLU A 492 7.63 23.89 -17.66
C GLU A 492 7.05 22.83 -18.61
N PHE A 493 5.91 23.14 -19.21
CA PHE A 493 5.25 22.32 -20.23
C PHE A 493 4.93 23.19 -21.43
N TRP A 494 5.04 22.60 -22.62
CA TRP A 494 4.81 23.28 -23.89
C TRP A 494 3.81 22.49 -24.75
N GLY A 495 3.30 23.10 -25.82
CA GLY A 495 2.56 22.37 -26.85
C GLY A 495 3.46 21.39 -27.61
N LEU A 496 2.85 20.47 -28.36
CA LEU A 496 3.57 19.43 -29.10
C LEU A 496 4.55 20.00 -30.14
N GLU A 497 4.33 21.21 -30.64
CA GLU A 497 5.24 21.93 -31.53
C GLU A 497 6.65 22.16 -30.92
N ALA A 498 6.79 22.04 -29.59
CA ALA A 498 8.07 22.17 -28.91
C ALA A 498 8.92 20.88 -28.93
N VAL A 499 8.37 19.72 -29.34
CA VAL A 499 9.08 18.43 -29.30
C VAL A 499 10.44 18.50 -29.99
N ARG A 500 10.53 19.08 -31.20
CA ARG A 500 11.81 19.27 -31.90
C ARG A 500 12.79 20.11 -31.07
N LYS A 501 12.31 21.24 -30.52
CA LYS A 501 13.12 22.20 -29.76
C LYS A 501 13.68 21.60 -28.47
N LEU A 502 12.94 20.71 -27.82
CA LEU A 502 13.39 20.01 -26.61
C LEU A 502 14.61 19.11 -26.85
N PHE A 503 14.84 18.71 -28.10
CA PHE A 503 16.01 17.92 -28.49
C PHE A 503 17.18 18.73 -29.06
N GLU A 504 17.06 20.05 -29.14
CA GLU A 504 18.13 20.92 -29.63
C GLU A 504 19.17 21.17 -28.53
N ASP A 505 20.45 21.19 -28.92
CA ASP A 505 21.58 21.50 -28.03
C ASP A 505 21.39 22.78 -27.21
N LYS A 506 20.74 23.78 -27.81
CA LYS A 506 20.46 25.04 -27.13
C LYS A 506 19.57 24.83 -25.91
N PHE A 507 18.61 23.92 -25.97
CA PHE A 507 17.74 23.59 -24.85
C PHE A 507 18.48 22.73 -23.83
N THR A 508 19.09 21.63 -24.26
CA THR A 508 19.74 20.66 -23.36
C THR A 508 20.90 21.29 -22.56
N ARG A 509 21.65 22.23 -23.14
CA ARG A 509 22.72 22.96 -22.43
C ARG A 509 22.22 23.93 -21.36
N ASN A 510 20.97 24.39 -21.45
CA ASN A 510 20.37 25.29 -20.46
C ASN A 510 19.80 24.52 -19.26
N VAL A 511 19.71 23.19 -19.35
CA VAL A 511 19.21 22.32 -18.31
C VAL A 511 20.41 21.80 -17.52
N GLY A 512 20.47 22.10 -16.21
CA GLY A 512 21.61 21.80 -15.33
C GLY A 512 21.70 20.33 -14.89
N HIS A 513 20.89 19.45 -15.47
CA HIS A 513 20.76 18.04 -15.14
C HIS A 513 20.51 17.22 -16.41
N GLU A 514 20.65 15.90 -16.29
CA GLU A 514 20.47 14.98 -17.40
C GLU A 514 18.99 14.79 -17.77
N ILE A 515 18.70 14.86 -19.07
CA ILE A 515 17.38 14.60 -19.64
C ILE A 515 17.37 13.17 -20.17
N ASP A 516 16.55 12.30 -19.57
CA ASP A 516 16.48 10.88 -19.92
C ASP A 516 15.25 10.52 -20.79
N GLY A 517 14.52 11.52 -21.28
CA GLY A 517 13.36 11.34 -22.14
C GLY A 517 12.42 12.53 -22.18
N LEU A 518 11.18 12.26 -22.61
CA LEU A 518 10.08 13.21 -22.66
C LEU A 518 8.85 12.63 -21.92
N ILE A 519 8.01 13.53 -21.40
CA ILE A 519 6.72 13.19 -20.81
C ILE A 519 5.61 13.94 -21.55
N PHE A 520 4.55 13.21 -21.91
CA PHE A 520 3.39 13.73 -22.63
C PHE A 520 2.17 13.65 -21.72
N GLN A 521 1.61 14.80 -21.40
CA GLN A 521 0.48 14.96 -20.51
C GLN A 521 -0.78 15.37 -21.29
N PRO A 522 -1.90 14.63 -21.21
CA PRO A 522 -3.15 15.02 -21.85
C PRO A 522 -3.70 16.32 -21.23
N VAL A 523 -4.19 17.23 -22.08
CA VAL A 523 -4.67 18.56 -21.68
C VAL A 523 -6.01 18.49 -20.95
N LYS A 524 -6.97 17.76 -21.53
CA LYS A 524 -8.37 17.79 -21.10
C LYS A 524 -8.68 16.84 -19.94
N GLU A 525 -7.80 15.89 -19.66
CA GLU A 525 -8.08 14.86 -18.68
C GLU A 525 -7.79 15.33 -17.25
N PRO A 526 -8.66 14.97 -16.29
CA PRO A 526 -8.37 15.19 -14.87
C PRO A 526 -7.19 14.33 -14.43
N TYR A 527 -6.56 14.72 -13.32
CA TYR A 527 -5.54 13.91 -12.66
C TYR A 527 -6.12 12.55 -12.26
N ARG A 528 -5.39 11.47 -12.53
CA ARG A 528 -5.77 10.10 -12.17
C ARG A 528 -4.69 9.45 -11.31
N ALA A 529 -5.09 8.94 -10.15
CA ALA A 529 -4.23 8.19 -9.25
C ALA A 529 -3.89 6.80 -9.82
N GLY A 530 -2.69 6.29 -9.51
CA GLY A 530 -2.23 4.99 -10.01
C GLY A 530 -1.94 4.98 -11.52
N ARG A 531 -2.02 3.81 -12.17
CA ARG A 531 -1.67 3.66 -13.60
C ARG A 531 -2.58 4.53 -14.50
N CYS A 532 -1.96 5.34 -15.35
CA CYS A 532 -2.64 6.18 -16.32
C CYS A 532 -2.16 5.87 -17.74
N ASP A 533 -2.99 5.20 -18.54
CA ASP A 533 -2.64 4.78 -19.89
C ASP A 533 -2.57 5.94 -20.92
N THR A 534 -3.05 7.12 -20.54
CA THR A 534 -3.05 8.33 -21.39
C THR A 534 -1.86 9.24 -21.11
N VAL A 535 -1.19 9.12 -19.96
CA VAL A 535 0.07 9.84 -19.70
C VAL A 535 1.22 9.00 -20.23
N LEU A 536 1.92 9.51 -21.24
CA LEU A 536 2.94 8.75 -21.96
C LEU A 536 4.33 9.24 -21.59
N LYS A 537 5.24 8.31 -21.28
CA LYS A 537 6.68 8.59 -21.18
C LYS A 537 7.38 8.03 -22.40
N TRP A 538 8.20 8.85 -23.04
CA TRP A 538 9.08 8.42 -24.11
C TRP A 538 10.52 8.47 -23.60
N LYS A 539 11.29 7.43 -23.89
CA LYS A 539 12.74 7.40 -23.67
C LYS A 539 13.44 7.06 -24.99
N PRO A 540 14.64 7.60 -25.24
CA PRO A 540 15.43 7.16 -26.38
C PRO A 540 15.62 5.64 -26.33
N PRO A 541 15.61 4.92 -27.47
CA PRO A 541 15.83 3.48 -27.48
C PRO A 541 17.11 3.04 -26.77
N SER A 542 18.16 3.87 -26.80
CA SER A 542 19.43 3.64 -26.10
C SER A 542 19.33 3.66 -24.57
N HIS A 543 18.27 4.21 -24.00
CA HIS A 543 18.04 4.34 -22.55
C HIS A 543 16.96 3.39 -22.03
N ASN A 544 16.42 2.52 -22.89
CA ASN A 544 15.49 1.50 -22.47
C ASN A 544 16.25 0.35 -21.81
N SER A 545 15.78 -0.04 -20.63
CA SER A 545 16.36 -1.13 -19.83
C SER A 545 15.28 -1.80 -18.98
N ILE A 546 15.51 -3.06 -18.62
CA ILE A 546 14.65 -3.86 -17.76
C ILE A 546 15.49 -4.43 -16.63
N ASP A 547 14.95 -4.38 -15.41
CA ASP A 547 15.58 -5.01 -14.26
C ASP A 547 15.09 -6.45 -14.11
N PHE A 548 16.01 -7.41 -14.14
CA PHE A 548 15.75 -8.85 -14.04
C PHE A 548 16.43 -9.45 -12.81
N LYS A 549 15.84 -10.52 -12.24
CA LYS A 549 16.55 -11.44 -11.34
C LYS A 549 17.37 -12.37 -12.23
N LEU A 550 18.69 -12.34 -12.11
CA LEU A 550 19.59 -13.21 -12.85
C LEU A 550 19.71 -14.56 -12.12
N GLN A 551 19.55 -15.67 -12.83
CA GLN A 551 19.96 -16.98 -12.33
C GLN A 551 20.86 -17.66 -13.36
N ILE A 552 22.08 -18.00 -12.97
CA ILE A 552 23.05 -18.65 -13.83
C ILE A 552 22.97 -20.16 -13.60
N ARG A 553 22.70 -20.90 -14.67
CA ARG A 553 22.67 -22.38 -14.62
C ARG A 553 23.64 -22.96 -15.65
N LYS A 554 24.27 -24.06 -15.27
CA LYS A 554 25.08 -24.88 -16.19
C LYS A 554 24.14 -25.78 -16.97
N VAL A 555 24.11 -25.61 -18.28
CA VAL A 555 23.26 -26.39 -19.18
C VAL A 555 24.15 -27.36 -19.97
N CYS A 556 23.86 -28.65 -19.85
CA CYS A 556 24.49 -29.70 -20.64
C CYS A 556 23.44 -30.24 -21.60
N ARG A 557 23.63 -30.01 -22.90
CA ARG A 557 22.77 -30.58 -23.95
C ARG A 557 23.46 -31.81 -24.54
N GLU A 558 22.67 -32.81 -24.90
CA GLU A 558 23.20 -34.06 -25.45
C GLU A 558 23.97 -33.78 -26.76
N GLY A 559 25.25 -34.15 -26.79
CA GLY A 559 26.15 -33.88 -27.92
C GLY A 559 26.83 -32.50 -27.93
N GLU A 560 26.57 -31.61 -26.96
CA GLU A 560 27.19 -30.29 -26.85
C GLU A 560 28.09 -30.15 -25.62
N LEU A 561 29.05 -29.22 -25.68
CA LEU A 561 29.87 -28.88 -24.51
C LEU A 561 29.01 -28.17 -23.44
N PRO A 562 29.26 -28.41 -22.15
CA PRO A 562 28.54 -27.71 -21.08
C PRO A 562 28.74 -26.18 -21.16
N GLU A 563 27.65 -25.43 -21.24
CA GLU A 563 27.66 -23.96 -21.26
C GLU A 563 26.97 -23.38 -20.01
N HIS A 564 27.45 -22.22 -19.55
CA HIS A 564 26.75 -21.46 -18.50
C HIS A 564 25.85 -20.41 -19.16
N ILE A 565 24.57 -20.45 -18.82
CA ILE A 565 23.55 -19.56 -19.34
C ILE A 565 22.96 -18.77 -18.17
N GLY A 566 22.87 -17.45 -18.34
CA GLY A 566 22.17 -16.56 -17.42
C GLY A 566 20.71 -16.42 -17.84
N PHE A 567 19.80 -16.90 -17.01
CA PHE A 567 18.36 -16.81 -17.20
C PHE A 567 17.82 -15.54 -16.52
N LEU A 568 17.00 -14.77 -17.25
CA LEU A 568 16.50 -13.47 -16.82
C LEU A 568 15.03 -13.58 -16.42
N TYR A 569 14.74 -13.42 -15.13
CA TYR A 569 13.40 -13.54 -14.57
C TYR A 569 12.80 -12.18 -14.21
N VAL A 570 11.49 -12.08 -14.40
CA VAL A 570 10.65 -10.94 -13.96
C VAL A 570 9.76 -11.39 -12.81
N GLN A 571 9.11 -10.47 -12.11
CA GLN A 571 8.34 -10.81 -10.90
C GLN A 571 7.28 -11.90 -11.16
N HIS A 572 7.22 -12.88 -10.27
CA HIS A 572 6.20 -13.95 -10.20
C HIS A 572 6.11 -14.85 -11.45
N GLU A 573 7.14 -14.85 -12.31
CA GLU A 573 7.22 -15.73 -13.46
C GLU A 573 8.19 -16.88 -13.18
N SER A 574 7.70 -18.11 -13.26
CA SER A 574 8.53 -19.32 -13.16
C SER A 574 9.34 -19.59 -14.43
N ARG A 575 9.02 -18.91 -15.54
CA ARG A 575 9.72 -19.02 -16.81
C ARG A 575 10.60 -17.78 -17.04
N PRO A 576 11.84 -17.96 -17.54
CA PRO A 576 12.68 -16.84 -17.88
C PRO A 576 12.10 -16.07 -19.07
N MET A 577 12.12 -14.73 -18.98
CA MET A 577 11.72 -13.84 -20.07
C MET A 577 12.79 -13.77 -21.17
N GLY A 578 14.04 -14.03 -20.82
CA GLY A 578 15.16 -14.03 -21.75
C GLY A 578 16.37 -14.75 -21.20
N GLU A 579 17.35 -14.93 -22.08
CA GLU A 579 18.61 -15.58 -21.77
C GLU A 579 19.78 -14.70 -22.21
N MET A 580 20.90 -14.80 -21.49
CA MET A 580 22.15 -14.18 -21.86
C MET A 580 23.34 -15.08 -21.56
N LYS A 581 24.45 -14.87 -22.28
CA LYS A 581 25.68 -15.63 -22.07
C LYS A 581 26.28 -15.31 -20.70
N ALA A 582 26.48 -16.32 -19.85
CA ALA A 582 27.13 -16.13 -18.56
C ALA A 582 28.65 -15.97 -18.75
N THR A 583 29.10 -14.72 -18.84
CA THR A 583 30.53 -14.41 -18.90
C THR A 583 31.15 -14.41 -17.50
N LYS A 584 32.47 -14.53 -17.39
CA LYS A 584 33.19 -14.45 -16.09
C LYS A 584 32.85 -13.17 -15.30
N LYS A 585 32.54 -12.07 -16.00
CA LYS A 585 32.13 -10.80 -15.39
C LYS A 585 30.71 -10.84 -14.82
N LEU A 586 29.85 -11.73 -15.31
CA LEU A 586 28.47 -11.84 -14.89
C LEU A 586 28.27 -12.75 -13.68
N LEU A 587 29.17 -13.73 -13.48
CA LEU A 587 29.11 -14.71 -12.39
C LEU A 587 28.90 -14.11 -10.98
N PRO A 588 29.51 -12.97 -10.60
CA PRO A 588 29.30 -12.38 -9.27
C PRO A 588 27.89 -11.84 -9.02
N TYR A 589 27.06 -11.72 -10.07
CA TYR A 589 25.70 -11.19 -9.99
C TYR A 589 24.64 -12.29 -10.01
N ASP A 590 25.04 -13.56 -9.85
CA ASP A 590 24.09 -14.67 -9.75
C ASP A 590 23.13 -14.48 -8.57
N ASN A 591 21.85 -14.75 -8.80
CA ASN A 591 20.71 -14.48 -7.91
C ASN A 591 20.49 -13.00 -7.53
N LYS A 592 21.19 -12.06 -8.16
CA LYS A 592 20.99 -10.62 -7.94
C LYS A 592 20.08 -9.97 -8.97
N ILE A 593 19.58 -8.78 -8.64
CA ILE A 593 18.83 -7.94 -9.57
C ILE A 593 19.81 -7.13 -10.41
N ILE A 594 19.69 -7.28 -11.72
CA ILE A 594 20.55 -6.63 -12.72
C ILE A 594 19.72 -5.84 -13.70
N GLU A 595 20.23 -4.69 -14.13
CA GLU A 595 19.65 -3.90 -15.20
C GLU A 595 20.25 -4.34 -16.54
N CYS A 596 19.38 -4.68 -17.49
CA CYS A 596 19.77 -5.13 -18.82
C CYS A 596 19.12 -4.29 -19.92
N THR A 597 19.81 -4.15 -21.05
CA THR A 597 19.26 -3.56 -22.28
C THR A 597 19.34 -4.56 -23.43
N LEU A 598 18.57 -4.34 -24.50
CA LEU A 598 18.54 -5.21 -25.66
C LEU A 598 19.38 -4.60 -26.79
N GLN A 599 20.45 -5.29 -27.21
CA GLN A 599 21.30 -4.88 -28.33
C GLN A 599 21.39 -6.01 -29.34
N ASN A 600 21.07 -5.74 -30.61
CA ASN A 600 21.08 -6.73 -31.69
C ASN A 600 20.33 -8.03 -31.35
N GLY A 601 19.17 -7.90 -30.67
CA GLY A 601 18.34 -9.02 -30.24
C GLY A 601 18.90 -9.85 -29.06
N LYS A 602 19.99 -9.40 -28.42
CA LYS A 602 20.59 -10.07 -27.26
C LYS A 602 20.57 -9.15 -26.04
N TRP A 603 20.31 -9.75 -24.87
CA TRP A 603 20.38 -9.03 -23.59
C TRP A 603 21.82 -8.73 -23.20
N VAL A 604 22.07 -7.48 -22.82
CA VAL A 604 23.37 -6.97 -22.39
C VAL A 604 23.23 -6.42 -20.97
N PHE A 605 24.09 -6.89 -20.07
CA PHE A 605 24.19 -6.40 -18.70
C PHE A 605 24.68 -4.95 -18.69
N MET A 606 23.99 -4.09 -17.94
CA MET A 606 24.38 -2.70 -17.72
C MET A 606 25.03 -2.53 -16.34
N ARG A 607 24.28 -2.86 -15.27
CA ARG A 607 24.74 -2.70 -13.88
C ARG A 607 23.93 -3.57 -12.91
N GLU A 608 24.45 -3.73 -11.70
CA GLU A 608 23.69 -4.26 -10.56
C GLU A 608 22.71 -3.21 -10.01
N ARG A 609 21.53 -3.64 -9.58
CA ARG A 609 20.51 -2.80 -8.94
C ARG A 609 20.43 -3.12 -7.46
N THR A 610 21.38 -2.62 -6.68
CA THR A 610 21.37 -2.76 -5.21
C THR A 610 20.25 -1.96 -4.55
N ASP A 611 19.72 -0.96 -5.26
CA ASP A 611 18.59 -0.12 -4.84
C ASP A 611 17.24 -0.83 -4.98
N LYS A 612 17.19 -2.02 -5.59
CA LYS A 612 15.95 -2.75 -5.85
C LYS A 612 15.92 -4.07 -5.08
N SER A 613 14.81 -4.29 -4.40
CA SER A 613 14.49 -5.55 -3.74
C SER A 613 13.82 -6.56 -4.67
N LEU A 614 13.18 -6.11 -5.75
CA LEU A 614 12.46 -6.96 -6.72
C LEU A 614 12.78 -6.58 -8.18
N PRO A 615 12.79 -7.55 -9.13
CA PRO A 615 12.88 -7.26 -10.56
C PRO A 615 11.63 -6.51 -11.05
N ASN A 616 11.58 -6.13 -12.33
CA ASN A 616 10.37 -5.49 -12.87
C ASN A 616 9.19 -6.48 -12.95
N SER A 617 7.96 -5.97 -12.85
CA SER A 617 6.75 -6.76 -13.13
C SER A 617 6.70 -7.18 -14.60
N LEU A 618 6.04 -8.32 -14.89
CA LEU A 618 5.86 -8.80 -16.27
C LEU A 618 5.27 -7.72 -17.19
N ASN A 619 4.27 -6.98 -16.73
CA ASN A 619 3.63 -5.93 -17.52
C ASN A 619 4.60 -4.79 -17.84
N THR A 620 5.41 -4.37 -16.87
CA THR A 620 6.45 -3.35 -17.09
C THR A 620 7.50 -3.86 -18.07
N ALA A 621 7.98 -5.08 -17.88
CA ALA A 621 9.01 -5.67 -18.71
C ALA A 621 8.52 -5.86 -20.16
N ARG A 622 7.31 -6.36 -20.38
CA ARG A 622 6.69 -6.47 -21.72
C ARG A 622 6.56 -5.11 -22.39
N ALA A 623 6.07 -4.08 -21.68
CA ALA A 623 5.94 -2.74 -22.24
C ALA A 623 7.30 -2.16 -22.67
N VAL A 624 8.33 -2.33 -21.86
CA VAL A 624 9.69 -1.89 -22.22
C VAL A 624 10.26 -2.72 -23.37
N TYR A 625 10.09 -4.05 -23.35
CA TYR A 625 10.54 -4.93 -24.42
C TYR A 625 9.90 -4.56 -25.76
N ASN A 626 8.58 -4.32 -25.79
CA ASN A 626 7.89 -3.87 -27.00
C ASN A 626 8.43 -2.53 -27.50
N SER A 627 8.76 -1.60 -26.59
CA SER A 627 9.40 -0.33 -26.96
C SER A 627 10.85 -0.48 -27.47
N MET A 628 11.52 -1.59 -27.16
CA MET A 628 12.85 -1.93 -27.71
C MET A 628 12.75 -2.58 -29.10
N ILE A 629 11.75 -3.46 -29.31
CA ILE A 629 11.54 -4.16 -30.60
C ILE A 629 10.90 -3.26 -31.65
N HIS A 630 10.01 -2.36 -31.22
CA HIS A 630 9.38 -1.34 -32.07
C HIS A 630 9.82 0.06 -31.62
N PRO A 631 11.12 0.41 -31.82
CA PRO A 631 11.67 1.64 -31.28
C PRO A 631 11.03 2.86 -31.95
N ILE A 632 10.58 3.78 -31.11
CA ILE A 632 10.24 5.14 -31.53
C ILE A 632 11.50 5.97 -31.27
N ASP A 633 12.36 6.14 -32.27
CA ASP A 633 13.52 7.00 -32.12
C ASP A 633 13.13 8.49 -32.16
N LYS A 634 14.11 9.37 -31.93
CA LYS A 634 13.92 10.82 -31.93
C LYS A 634 13.33 11.31 -33.26
N ASN A 635 13.81 10.81 -34.39
CA ASN A 635 13.39 11.29 -35.71
C ASN A 635 11.95 10.84 -36.00
N VAL A 636 11.63 9.57 -35.71
CA VAL A 636 10.27 9.04 -35.84
C VAL A 636 9.27 9.84 -35.00
N LEU A 637 9.62 10.17 -33.76
CA LEU A 637 8.75 10.95 -32.88
C LEU A 637 8.54 12.38 -33.40
N VAL A 638 9.62 13.07 -33.79
CA VAL A 638 9.56 14.42 -34.33
C VAL A 638 8.74 14.47 -35.61
N ASP A 639 9.02 13.55 -36.54
CA ASP A 639 8.31 13.46 -37.82
C ASP A 639 6.81 13.17 -37.59
N PHE A 640 6.49 12.27 -36.67
CA PHE A 640 5.10 11.95 -36.32
C PHE A 640 4.36 13.19 -35.81
N VAL A 641 4.95 13.93 -34.88
CA VAL A 641 4.34 15.14 -34.30
C VAL A 641 4.10 16.22 -35.36
N GLU A 642 5.09 16.49 -36.21
CA GLU A 642 5.00 17.54 -37.23
C GLU A 642 4.05 17.21 -38.39
N HIS A 643 3.92 15.92 -38.72
CA HIS A 643 3.07 15.48 -39.83
C HIS A 643 1.64 15.19 -39.40
N PHE A 644 1.44 14.61 -38.22
CA PHE A 644 0.14 14.05 -37.82
C PHE A 644 -0.51 14.76 -36.65
N CYS A 645 0.24 15.48 -35.81
CA CYS A 645 -0.34 16.21 -34.67
C CYS A 645 -0.57 17.68 -35.01
N VAL A 646 0.49 18.39 -35.45
CA VAL A 646 0.44 19.84 -35.66
C VAL A 646 -0.43 20.20 -36.88
N ARG A 647 -0.21 19.55 -38.02
CA ARG A 647 -0.97 19.81 -39.26
C ARG A 647 -2.45 19.43 -39.19
N HIS A 648 -2.81 18.39 -38.44
CA HIS A 648 -4.21 17.98 -38.27
C HIS A 648 -4.98 18.88 -37.29
N HIS A 649 -4.32 19.47 -36.31
CA HIS A 649 -4.94 20.42 -35.38
C HIS A 649 -5.26 21.77 -36.05
N ASP A 650 -4.47 22.21 -37.04
CA ASP A 650 -4.74 23.43 -37.80
C ASP A 650 -5.94 23.29 -38.76
N LEU A 651 -6.24 22.08 -39.23
CA LEU A 651 -7.39 21.79 -40.10
C LEU A 651 -8.73 21.67 -39.35
N LYS A 652 -8.71 21.45 -38.03
CA LYS A 652 -9.91 21.34 -37.18
C LYS A 652 -10.33 22.64 -36.48
N ARG A 653 -9.60 23.75 -36.65
CA ARG A 653 -9.98 25.05 -36.07
C ARG A 653 -11.05 25.76 -36.93
N PRO A 654 -12.17 26.23 -36.35
CA PRO A 654 -13.08 27.13 -37.04
C PRO A 654 -12.35 28.41 -37.51
N PRO A 655 -12.78 29.06 -38.59
CA PRO A 655 -12.09 30.23 -39.16
C PRO A 655 -11.89 31.40 -38.19
N ASP A 656 -12.73 31.52 -37.17
CA ASP A 656 -12.80 32.71 -36.30
C ASP A 656 -11.73 32.77 -35.20
N GLU A 657 -11.00 31.68 -34.92
CA GLU A 657 -9.89 31.70 -33.94
C GLU A 657 -8.53 32.10 -34.55
N LYS A 658 -8.49 32.47 -35.84
CA LYS A 658 -7.24 32.82 -36.53
C LYS A 658 -6.69 34.23 -36.21
N HIS A 659 -7.34 35.02 -35.37
CA HIS A 659 -6.88 36.36 -34.97
C HIS A 659 -7.03 36.58 -33.46
N ASN A 660 -6.01 36.18 -32.68
CA ASN A 660 -5.59 36.86 -31.44
C ASN A 660 -4.31 36.24 -30.85
N GLY A 661 -3.29 36.08 -31.69
CA GLY A 661 -1.94 35.69 -31.27
C GLY A 661 -0.96 36.86 -31.36
N SER A 662 -1.22 37.97 -30.66
CA SER A 662 -0.24 39.05 -30.54
C SER A 662 0.51 38.96 -29.21
N ASP A 663 1.80 38.62 -29.30
CA ASP A 663 2.89 39.08 -28.43
C ASP A 663 2.64 39.10 -26.90
N MET A 664 2.83 37.96 -26.24
CA MET A 664 3.44 37.98 -24.90
C MET A 664 4.96 37.92 -25.05
N LYS A 665 5.55 39.09 -25.27
CA LYS A 665 6.99 39.29 -25.08
C LYS A 665 7.35 38.93 -23.63
N HIS A 666 8.20 37.93 -23.47
CA HIS A 666 8.94 37.67 -22.24
C HIS A 666 9.68 38.94 -21.80
N ARG A 667 9.14 39.64 -20.79
CA ARG A 667 9.96 40.50 -19.95
C ARG A 667 10.59 39.62 -18.88
N ARG A 668 11.91 39.46 -19.00
CA ARG A 668 12.80 39.01 -17.92
C ARG A 668 12.47 39.79 -16.64
N LEU A 669 12.24 39.08 -15.54
CA LEU A 669 12.57 39.46 -14.17
C LEU A 669 12.61 38.20 -13.31
#